data_AF-A0A931X584-F1
#
_entry.id   AF-A0A931X584-F1
#
_cell.length_a   1.000
_cell.length_b   1.000
_cell.length_c   1.000
_cell.angle_alpha   90.00
_cell.angle_beta   90.00
_cell.angle_gamma   90.00
#
_symmetry.space_group_name_H-M   'P 1'
#
loop_
_entity.id
_entity.type
_entity.pdbx_description
1 polymer ?
#
loop_
_entity_poly.entity_id
_entity_poly.type
_entity_poly.pdbx_seq_one_letter_code
_entity_poly.pdbx_strand_id
1 'polypeptide(L)'
;MSPSARTTFLLSAAIFVAAFFGFALLFLRFPILYDADSYMHLAIARLYAAQGLAVDTLPWARMSVMHDGYGDKELLFHLLLAPFTSLTDAAVGGRLALALLNATLVALLAALGHRAIGAWGIAVPAIVYLTAAGFLPRAIRLRPELVALMLLLAATGLAATRRYRWLALVAFAMALSYTAFHVLFGLALIWLAVEYRVSRRLEWRLLAWPLLGLLLGVVAHPQFPKNLDIWWIQNALFFVEKGRLGVGNEIFAPSLEAVLLGNLGIAIALAALFRSGEPTGEPAPERRHAPYFVAAAALFTLLYFFMARMITYAAPFAALAVVFAMRDARLRPSRFIAAGMRVPLVVAMLLALGVSVPRLTDPMLLTLIRADPNLVAEAELEQFGKAMPKGARVAATWEQAELYCFWAPQATYLNLFDPIFMALPFPEEFELQRRIFAGQEPDSPFAIASRLGSTHVAFDRGLAPQLLDRISGDPRTYPVYMSFNVIAGLRPAPRAFFVDWRVALAETTSPSVPEDGGASWPAYPLAAEPGLRALEGYVDLGRVAKAPACGTFVHRLEVTSRSIETWEFSPWGPARVMLDGQPLAEARSSRGAILGRGLEIPVELDKGPHTLAVETCTDAQLRGGFYLVRRVSKGDEPISGR
;
A
#
# COMPACT_ATOMS: atom_id res chain seq x y z
N MET A 1 1.27 46.44 -15.89
CA MET A 1 -0.12 46.01 -16.11
C MET A 1 -0.27 44.59 -15.62
N SER A 2 -0.98 44.40 -14.50
CA SER A 2 -1.44 43.07 -14.09
C SER A 2 -2.31 42.47 -15.19
N PRO A 3 -2.15 41.19 -15.54
CA PRO A 3 -2.97 40.59 -16.57
C PRO A 3 -4.46 40.70 -16.24
N SER A 4 -5.29 40.97 -17.25
CA SER A 4 -6.74 40.99 -17.07
C SER A 4 -7.23 39.65 -16.51
N ALA A 5 -8.20 39.71 -15.60
CA ALA A 5 -8.85 38.52 -15.05
C ALA A 5 -9.46 37.65 -16.17
N ARG A 6 -10.04 38.30 -17.20
CA ARG A 6 -10.61 37.63 -18.38
C ARG A 6 -9.54 36.90 -19.18
N THR A 7 -8.40 37.55 -19.44
CA THR A 7 -7.28 36.93 -20.17
C THR A 7 -6.72 35.73 -19.42
N THR A 8 -6.52 35.87 -18.09
CA THR A 8 -6.05 34.77 -17.25
C THR A 8 -7.03 33.59 -17.29
N PHE A 9 -8.33 33.86 -17.20
CA PHE A 9 -9.35 32.81 -17.25
C PHE A 9 -9.35 32.07 -18.59
N LEU A 10 -9.42 32.78 -19.72
CA LEU A 10 -9.44 32.17 -21.06
C LEU A 10 -8.18 31.34 -21.32
N LEU A 11 -7.01 31.87 -20.93
CA LEU A 11 -5.74 31.16 -21.04
C LEU A 11 -5.72 29.90 -20.18
N SER A 12 -6.17 29.99 -18.93
CA SER A 12 -6.21 28.84 -18.02
C SER A 12 -7.17 27.76 -18.53
N ALA A 13 -8.31 28.16 -19.12
CA ALA A 13 -9.25 27.24 -19.77
C ALA A 13 -8.62 26.56 -21.00
N ALA A 14 -7.91 27.30 -21.84
CA ALA A 14 -7.21 26.71 -22.98
C ALA A 14 -6.12 25.72 -22.55
N ILE A 15 -5.32 26.08 -21.53
CA ILE A 15 -4.30 25.20 -20.94
C ILE A 15 -4.95 23.96 -20.34
N PHE A 16 -6.06 24.11 -19.61
CA PHE A 16 -6.81 23.00 -19.07
C PHE A 16 -7.24 22.01 -20.16
N VAL A 17 -7.85 22.50 -21.24
CA VAL A 17 -8.31 21.64 -22.35
C VAL A 17 -7.12 20.92 -23.00
N ALA A 18 -6.04 21.64 -23.31
CA ALA A 18 -4.84 21.05 -23.90
C ALA A 18 -4.20 20.00 -22.97
N ALA A 19 -4.08 20.31 -21.67
CA ALA A 19 -3.53 19.40 -20.67
C ALA A 19 -4.43 18.17 -20.48
N PHE A 20 -5.76 18.33 -20.45
CA PHE A 20 -6.69 17.21 -20.32
C PHE A 20 -6.53 16.22 -21.46
N PHE A 21 -6.56 16.68 -22.71
CA PHE A 21 -6.36 15.79 -23.84
C PHE A 21 -4.94 15.20 -23.88
N GLY A 22 -3.91 15.98 -23.54
CA GLY A 22 -2.55 15.47 -23.44
C GLY A 22 -2.39 14.36 -22.41
N PHE A 23 -2.90 14.56 -21.19
CA PHE A 23 -2.89 13.55 -20.13
C PHE A 23 -3.81 12.37 -20.44
N ALA A 24 -4.98 12.59 -21.03
CA ALA A 24 -5.86 11.50 -21.44
C ALA A 24 -5.19 10.61 -22.49
N LEU A 25 -4.55 11.20 -23.51
CA LEU A 25 -3.78 10.48 -24.52
C LEU A 25 -2.61 9.69 -23.91
N LEU A 26 -1.97 10.22 -22.86
CA LEU A 26 -0.90 9.53 -22.14
C LEU A 26 -1.43 8.40 -21.26
N PHE A 27 -2.35 8.70 -20.34
CA PHE A 27 -2.81 7.76 -19.32
C PHE A 27 -3.65 6.63 -19.91
N LEU A 28 -4.40 6.85 -20.99
CA LEU A 28 -5.10 5.79 -21.71
C LEU A 28 -4.17 4.78 -22.39
N ARG A 29 -2.87 5.10 -22.52
CA ARG A 29 -1.85 4.17 -23.04
C ARG A 29 -1.21 3.33 -21.95
N PHE A 30 -1.41 3.68 -20.68
CA PHE A 30 -0.85 2.88 -19.60
C PHE A 30 -1.57 1.53 -19.53
N PRO A 31 -0.83 0.41 -19.45
CA PRO A 31 -1.42 -0.93 -19.39
C PRO A 31 -2.14 -1.21 -18.06
N ILE A 32 -1.86 -0.41 -17.03
CA ILE A 32 -2.40 -0.49 -15.67
C ILE A 32 -2.31 0.91 -15.03
N LEU A 33 -3.12 1.21 -14.01
CA LEU A 33 -2.92 2.40 -13.16
C LEU A 33 -1.63 2.25 -12.36
N TYR A 34 -1.04 3.39 -11.98
CA TYR A 34 0.32 3.43 -11.42
C TYR A 34 0.50 2.62 -10.13
N ASP A 35 -0.53 2.49 -9.30
CA ASP A 35 -0.49 1.78 -8.02
C ASP A 35 -1.80 1.09 -7.65
N ALA A 36 -1.75 0.24 -6.62
CA ALA A 36 -2.90 -0.51 -6.11
C ALA A 36 -3.94 0.42 -5.44
N ASP A 37 -3.51 1.44 -4.68
CA ASP A 37 -4.42 2.39 -4.05
C ASP A 37 -5.36 3.06 -5.07
N SER A 38 -4.87 3.37 -6.27
CA SER A 38 -5.67 3.97 -7.35
C SER A 38 -6.89 3.09 -7.69
N TYR A 39 -6.73 1.76 -7.69
CA TYR A 39 -7.84 0.83 -7.91
C TYR A 39 -8.76 0.75 -6.71
N MET A 40 -8.22 0.75 -5.50
CA MET A 40 -9.01 0.73 -4.26
C MET A 40 -9.90 1.97 -4.15
N HIS A 41 -9.40 3.17 -4.48
CA HIS A 41 -10.22 4.38 -4.55
C HIS A 41 -11.35 4.27 -5.58
N LEU A 42 -11.11 3.63 -6.72
CA LEU A 42 -12.17 3.37 -7.70
C LEU A 42 -13.17 2.32 -7.22
N ALA A 43 -12.74 1.29 -6.48
CA ALA A 43 -13.62 0.29 -5.89
C ALA A 43 -14.57 0.92 -4.86
N ILE A 44 -14.06 1.80 -4.00
CA ILE A 44 -14.86 2.54 -3.03
C ILE A 44 -15.76 3.56 -3.74
N ALA A 45 -15.27 4.25 -4.77
CA ALA A 45 -16.11 5.15 -5.57
C ALA A 45 -17.27 4.40 -6.26
N ARG A 46 -17.06 3.16 -6.73
CA ARG A 46 -18.13 2.27 -7.22
C ARG A 46 -19.14 1.94 -6.11
N LEU A 47 -18.67 1.69 -4.90
CA LEU A 47 -19.53 1.42 -3.74
C LEU A 47 -20.45 2.61 -3.46
N TYR A 48 -19.92 3.84 -3.43
CA TYR A 48 -20.73 5.05 -3.31
C TYR A 48 -21.65 5.30 -4.50
N ALA A 49 -21.20 5.01 -5.73
CA ALA A 49 -22.05 5.13 -6.92
C ALA A 49 -23.27 4.19 -6.83
N ALA A 50 -23.09 3.00 -6.25
CA ALA A 50 -24.14 2.00 -6.10
C ALA A 50 -25.05 2.22 -4.89
N GLN A 51 -24.51 2.65 -3.75
CA GLN A 51 -25.22 2.67 -2.45
C GLN A 51 -25.45 4.09 -1.90
N GLY A 52 -24.89 5.13 -2.52
CA GLY A 52 -24.96 6.50 -2.03
C GLY A 52 -24.21 6.70 -0.70
N LEU A 53 -24.58 7.73 0.05
CA LEU A 53 -23.91 8.10 1.31
C LEU A 53 -24.25 7.19 2.50
N ALA A 54 -25.09 6.18 2.31
CA ALA A 54 -25.50 5.24 3.34
C ALA A 54 -24.46 4.14 3.63
N VAL A 55 -23.30 4.18 2.96
CA VAL A 55 -22.20 3.24 3.19
C VAL A 55 -21.62 3.47 4.58
N ASP A 56 -21.90 2.55 5.50
CA ASP A 56 -21.44 2.54 6.88
C ASP A 56 -20.46 1.39 7.17
N THR A 57 -20.25 0.51 6.20
CA THR A 57 -19.39 -0.66 6.30
C THR A 57 -18.52 -0.82 5.05
N LEU A 58 -17.29 -1.27 5.24
CA LEU A 58 -16.39 -1.64 4.14
C LEU A 58 -16.40 -3.17 4.02
N PRO A 59 -17.21 -3.74 3.11
CA PRO A 59 -17.51 -5.18 3.11
C PRO A 59 -16.28 -6.04 2.85
N TRP A 60 -15.26 -5.47 2.21
CA TRP A 60 -14.03 -6.17 1.85
C TRP A 60 -13.04 -6.32 3.01
N ALA A 61 -13.04 -5.47 4.04
CA ALA A 61 -11.93 -5.37 5.00
C ALA A 61 -12.24 -6.06 6.35
N ARG A 62 -12.49 -7.37 6.36
CA ARG A 62 -13.12 -8.09 7.49
C ARG A 62 -12.31 -8.18 8.79
N MET A 63 -11.01 -7.90 8.75
CA MET A 63 -10.10 -7.83 9.90
C MET A 63 -9.48 -6.43 9.95
N SER A 64 -10.35 -5.42 9.97
CA SER A 64 -9.96 -4.02 9.96
C SER A 64 -10.87 -3.18 10.85
N VAL A 65 -10.32 -2.15 11.49
CA VAL A 65 -11.13 -1.10 12.15
C VAL A 65 -12.02 -0.33 11.16
N MET A 66 -11.75 -0.46 9.86
CA MET A 66 -12.55 0.09 8.76
C MET A 66 -13.74 -0.77 8.37
N HIS A 67 -13.87 -2.00 8.89
CA HIS A 67 -14.98 -2.89 8.53
C HIS A 67 -16.32 -2.30 8.98
N ASP A 68 -16.48 -2.14 10.30
CA ASP A 68 -17.70 -1.65 10.93
C ASP A 68 -17.59 -0.15 11.26
N GLY A 69 -18.62 0.59 10.87
CA GLY A 69 -18.70 2.04 11.03
C GLY A 69 -17.89 2.85 10.01
N TYR A 70 -17.16 2.19 9.10
CA TYR A 70 -16.34 2.73 8.01
C TYR A 70 -16.20 4.27 8.01
N GLY A 71 -15.20 4.78 8.71
CA GLY A 71 -14.92 6.22 8.75
C GLY A 71 -14.13 6.66 7.53
N ASP A 72 -14.78 6.81 6.38
CA ASP A 72 -14.11 7.18 5.13
C ASP A 72 -13.23 8.42 5.31
N LYS A 73 -11.91 8.27 5.17
CA LYS A 73 -10.97 9.38 5.37
C LYS A 73 -10.89 10.32 4.16
N GLU A 74 -11.53 9.96 3.05
CA GLU A 74 -11.41 10.53 1.71
C GLU A 74 -12.76 10.63 0.98
N LEU A 75 -13.88 10.75 1.73
CA LEU A 75 -15.25 10.75 1.22
C LEU A 75 -15.45 11.60 -0.05
N LEU A 76 -15.13 12.90 0.00
CA LEU A 76 -15.35 13.80 -1.14
C LEU A 76 -14.49 13.39 -2.34
N PHE A 77 -13.30 12.82 -2.11
CA PHE A 77 -12.49 12.28 -3.21
C PHE A 77 -13.20 11.09 -3.87
N HIS A 78 -13.73 10.14 -3.10
CA HIS A 78 -14.49 9.02 -3.66
C HIS A 78 -15.76 9.49 -4.40
N LEU A 79 -16.49 10.48 -3.87
CA LEU A 79 -17.65 11.05 -4.53
C LEU A 79 -17.30 11.77 -5.84
N LEU A 80 -16.14 12.42 -5.92
CA LEU A 80 -15.64 13.02 -7.16
C LEU A 80 -15.28 11.97 -8.22
N LEU A 81 -14.85 10.77 -7.80
CA LEU A 81 -14.53 9.66 -8.69
C LEU A 81 -15.77 8.87 -9.13
N ALA A 82 -16.84 8.85 -8.33
CA ALA A 82 -18.03 8.04 -8.58
C ALA A 82 -18.59 8.17 -10.03
N PRO A 83 -18.71 9.37 -10.65
CA PRO A 83 -19.19 9.51 -12.03
C PRO A 83 -18.29 8.85 -13.09
N PHE A 84 -16.99 8.68 -12.80
CA PHE A 84 -16.06 8.02 -13.70
C PHE A 84 -16.13 6.50 -13.59
N THR A 85 -16.61 6.00 -12.46
CA THR A 85 -16.75 4.55 -12.24
C THR A 85 -17.97 3.94 -12.91
N SER A 86 -18.94 4.76 -13.32
CA SER A 86 -20.13 4.34 -14.06
C SER A 86 -19.91 4.17 -15.57
N LEU A 87 -18.69 4.45 -16.06
CA LEU A 87 -18.31 4.09 -17.44
C LEU A 87 -18.21 2.57 -17.57
N THR A 88 -18.37 2.04 -18.79
CA THR A 88 -18.33 0.58 -19.07
C THR A 88 -17.06 -0.07 -18.53
N ASP A 89 -15.94 0.65 -18.57
CA ASP A 89 -14.67 0.29 -17.94
C ASP A 89 -14.28 1.37 -16.92
N ALA A 90 -14.34 1.04 -15.63
CA ALA A 90 -14.00 2.00 -14.58
C ALA A 90 -12.49 2.26 -14.46
N ALA A 91 -11.62 1.37 -14.95
CA ALA A 91 -10.18 1.64 -14.99
C ALA A 91 -9.87 2.72 -16.03
N VAL A 92 -10.52 2.64 -17.20
CA VAL A 92 -10.53 3.73 -18.20
C VAL A 92 -11.10 5.02 -17.58
N GLY A 93 -12.20 4.93 -16.85
CA GLY A 93 -12.75 6.07 -16.11
C GLY A 93 -11.77 6.67 -15.11
N GLY A 94 -11.04 5.85 -14.35
CA GLY A 94 -9.99 6.29 -13.44
C GLY A 94 -8.87 7.05 -14.13
N ARG A 95 -8.42 6.60 -15.32
CA ARG A 95 -7.42 7.32 -16.13
C ARG A 95 -7.93 8.68 -16.61
N LEU A 96 -9.22 8.78 -16.98
CA LEU A 96 -9.85 10.05 -17.35
C LEU A 96 -10.01 10.98 -16.14
N ALA A 97 -10.36 10.45 -14.97
CA ALA A 97 -10.40 11.21 -13.72
C ALA A 97 -9.00 11.74 -13.36
N LEU A 98 -7.96 10.91 -13.50
CA LEU A 98 -6.57 11.30 -13.28
C LEU A 98 -6.13 12.41 -14.25
N ALA A 99 -6.51 12.31 -15.53
CA ALA A 99 -6.26 13.34 -16.54
C ALA A 99 -6.96 14.66 -16.18
N LEU A 100 -8.21 14.60 -15.71
CA LEU A 100 -8.96 15.77 -15.23
C LEU A 100 -8.28 16.44 -14.03
N LEU A 101 -7.85 15.66 -13.04
CA LEU A 101 -7.16 16.18 -11.85
C LEU A 101 -5.83 16.85 -12.22
N ASN A 102 -5.02 16.20 -13.07
CA ASN A 102 -3.76 16.77 -13.53
C ASN A 102 -3.97 18.02 -14.40
N ALA A 103 -4.95 18.02 -15.30
CA ALA A 103 -5.30 19.20 -16.09
C ALA A 103 -5.74 20.38 -15.23
N THR A 104 -6.53 20.11 -14.19
CA THR A 104 -6.98 21.11 -13.22
C THR A 104 -5.78 21.70 -12.46
N LEU A 105 -4.87 20.85 -11.99
CA LEU A 105 -3.66 21.29 -11.29
C LEU A 105 -2.74 22.12 -12.20
N VAL A 106 -2.50 21.68 -13.43
CA VAL A 106 -1.70 22.42 -14.42
C VAL A 106 -2.33 23.78 -14.72
N ALA A 107 -3.64 23.84 -14.95
CA ALA A 107 -4.36 25.09 -15.17
C ALA A 107 -4.30 26.02 -13.96
N LEU A 108 -4.43 25.49 -12.74
CA LEU A 108 -4.31 26.26 -11.51
C LEU A 108 -2.91 26.85 -11.32
N LEU A 109 -1.86 26.05 -11.52
CA LEU A 109 -0.47 26.51 -11.45
C LEU A 109 -0.17 27.57 -12.52
N ALA A 110 -0.64 27.38 -13.75
CA ALA A 110 -0.50 28.36 -14.81
C ALA A 110 -1.27 29.65 -14.51
N ALA A 111 -2.48 29.57 -13.95
CA ALA A 111 -3.28 30.73 -13.57
C ALA A 111 -2.57 31.56 -12.48
N LEU A 112 -2.03 30.90 -11.45
CA LEU A 112 -1.29 31.55 -10.37
C LEU A 112 0.04 32.14 -10.87
N GLY A 113 0.79 31.39 -11.69
CA GLY A 113 2.00 31.89 -12.33
C GLY A 113 1.73 33.09 -13.24
N HIS A 114 0.69 33.03 -14.06
CA HIS A 114 0.30 34.11 -14.96
C HIS A 114 -0.06 35.39 -14.19
N ARG A 115 -0.81 35.25 -13.09
CA ARG A 115 -1.09 36.37 -12.17
C ARG A 115 0.16 36.92 -11.50
N ALA A 116 1.20 36.10 -11.31
CA ALA A 116 2.46 36.51 -10.72
C ALA A 116 3.32 37.32 -11.71
N ILE A 117 3.66 36.73 -12.86
CA ILE A 117 4.71 37.23 -13.76
C ILE A 117 4.30 37.26 -15.25
N GLY A 118 2.99 37.22 -15.54
CA GLY A 118 2.47 37.30 -16.91
C GLY A 118 2.72 36.03 -17.73
N ALA A 119 2.94 36.15 -19.05
CA ALA A 119 3.06 35.01 -19.96
C ALA A 119 4.17 34.01 -19.55
N TRP A 120 5.27 34.47 -18.96
CA TRP A 120 6.32 33.59 -18.42
C TRP A 120 5.82 32.64 -17.33
N GLY A 121 4.79 33.05 -16.60
CA GLY A 121 4.17 32.25 -15.55
C GLY A 121 3.44 31.01 -16.06
N ILE A 122 3.15 30.93 -17.37
CA ILE A 122 2.59 29.74 -18.02
C ILE A 122 3.57 28.56 -17.94
N ALA A 123 4.87 28.81 -17.80
CA ALA A 123 5.89 27.76 -17.69
C ALA A 123 5.95 27.10 -16.31
N VAL A 124 5.29 27.65 -15.27
CA VAL A 124 5.35 27.13 -13.89
C VAL A 124 4.95 25.65 -13.79
N PRO A 125 3.84 25.18 -14.40
CA PRO A 125 3.49 23.76 -14.38
C PRO A 125 4.59 22.89 -15.01
N ALA A 126 5.16 23.31 -16.15
CA ALA A 126 6.22 22.57 -16.81
C ALA A 126 7.49 22.49 -15.94
N ILE A 127 7.87 23.57 -15.26
CA ILE A 127 8.97 23.57 -14.29
C ILE A 127 8.69 22.52 -13.20
N VAL A 128 7.51 22.52 -12.59
CA VAL A 128 7.18 21.58 -11.51
C VAL A 128 7.18 20.14 -12.01
N TYR A 129 6.47 19.83 -13.09
CA TYR A 129 6.31 18.45 -13.58
C TYR A 129 7.60 17.87 -14.17
N LEU A 130 8.44 18.69 -14.80
CA LEU A 130 9.60 18.21 -15.56
C LEU A 130 10.93 18.40 -14.83
N THR A 131 10.98 19.17 -13.73
CA THR A 131 12.24 19.44 -13.03
C THR A 131 12.26 19.06 -11.54
N ALA A 132 11.11 18.72 -10.95
CA ALA A 132 11.05 18.12 -9.62
C ALA A 132 10.90 16.59 -9.74
N ALA A 133 12.01 15.85 -9.63
CA ALA A 133 12.03 14.42 -9.92
C ALA A 133 11.02 13.61 -9.09
N GLY A 134 10.86 13.96 -7.80
CA GLY A 134 9.92 13.27 -6.90
C GLY A 134 8.45 13.67 -7.09
N PHE A 135 8.14 14.71 -7.85
CA PHE A 135 6.77 15.20 -8.00
C PHE A 135 5.96 14.38 -9.02
N LEU A 136 6.54 14.12 -10.21
CA LEU A 136 5.82 13.43 -11.29
C LEU A 136 5.31 12.03 -10.89
N PRO A 137 6.10 11.15 -10.24
CA PRO A 137 5.63 9.83 -9.80
C PRO A 137 4.50 9.87 -8.78
N ARG A 138 4.30 11.01 -8.10
CA ARG A 138 3.15 11.26 -7.21
C ARG A 138 1.96 11.78 -7.99
N ALA A 139 2.19 12.69 -8.94
CA ALA A 139 1.13 13.34 -9.71
C ALA A 139 0.36 12.38 -10.63
N ILE A 140 0.98 11.27 -11.02
CA ILE A 140 0.38 10.22 -11.85
C ILE A 140 -0.40 9.16 -11.06
N ARG A 141 -0.49 9.29 -9.72
CA ARG A 141 -1.29 8.39 -8.87
C ARG A 141 -2.70 8.97 -8.73
N LEU A 142 -3.73 8.14 -8.87
CA LEU A 142 -5.12 8.56 -8.64
C LEU A 142 -5.40 8.59 -7.14
N ARG A 143 -4.80 9.57 -6.45
CA ARG A 143 -4.83 9.70 -5.00
C ARG A 143 -5.36 11.07 -4.56
N PRO A 144 -5.96 11.15 -3.35
CA PRO A 144 -6.58 12.36 -2.80
C PRO A 144 -5.60 13.52 -2.57
N GLU A 145 -4.29 13.24 -2.50
CA GLU A 145 -3.27 14.27 -2.32
C GLU A 145 -3.25 15.32 -3.44
N LEU A 146 -3.70 14.97 -4.66
CA LEU A 146 -3.86 15.92 -5.75
C LEU A 146 -4.95 16.95 -5.46
N VAL A 147 -6.10 16.51 -4.94
CA VAL A 147 -7.19 17.39 -4.52
C VAL A 147 -6.73 18.24 -3.34
N ALA A 148 -6.06 17.63 -2.36
CA ALA A 148 -5.48 18.35 -1.23
C ALA A 148 -4.52 19.46 -1.68
N LEU A 149 -3.62 19.19 -2.63
CA LEU A 149 -2.71 20.18 -3.18
C LEU A 149 -3.48 21.35 -3.82
N MET A 150 -4.49 21.08 -4.64
CA MET A 150 -5.31 22.12 -5.27
C MET A 150 -6.03 22.99 -4.23
N LEU A 151 -6.59 22.37 -3.19
CA LEU A 151 -7.25 23.07 -2.09
C LEU A 151 -6.27 23.91 -1.28
N LEU A 152 -5.07 23.42 -0.99
CA LEU A 152 -4.02 24.16 -0.29
C LEU A 152 -3.51 25.36 -1.10
N LEU A 153 -3.33 25.20 -2.41
CA LEU A 153 -2.97 26.29 -3.33
C LEU A 153 -4.06 27.36 -3.37
N ALA A 154 -5.33 26.95 -3.48
CA ALA A 154 -6.48 27.84 -3.43
C ALA A 154 -6.57 28.58 -2.07
N ALA A 155 -6.43 27.86 -0.96
CA ALA A 155 -6.42 28.43 0.38
C ALA A 155 -5.33 29.49 0.55
N THR A 156 -4.10 29.21 0.09
CA THR A 156 -2.99 30.16 0.18
C THR A 156 -3.30 31.44 -0.62
N GLY A 157 -3.87 31.31 -1.81
CA GLY A 157 -4.31 32.45 -2.61
C GLY A 157 -5.45 33.24 -1.95
N LEU A 158 -6.41 32.57 -1.32
CA LEU A 158 -7.51 33.20 -0.59
C LEU A 158 -7.02 33.93 0.67
N ALA A 159 -6.07 33.34 1.41
CA ALA A 159 -5.43 33.96 2.56
C ALA A 159 -4.68 35.25 2.15
N ALA A 160 -3.83 35.17 1.12
CA ALA A 160 -3.10 36.32 0.58
C ALA A 160 -4.04 37.43 0.04
N THR A 161 -5.23 37.06 -0.42
CA THR A 161 -6.26 38.01 -0.90
C THR A 161 -7.29 38.38 0.19
N ARG A 162 -7.08 38.00 1.45
CA ARG A 162 -7.97 38.26 2.59
C ARG A 162 -9.42 37.84 2.39
N ARG A 163 -9.67 36.84 1.54
CA ARG A 163 -10.99 36.30 1.21
C ARG A 163 -11.39 35.19 2.18
N TYR A 164 -11.36 35.49 3.48
CA TYR A 164 -11.41 34.47 4.54
C TYR A 164 -12.68 33.62 4.56
N ARG A 165 -13.84 34.16 4.17
CA ARG A 165 -15.09 33.39 4.08
C ARG A 165 -14.96 32.16 3.17
N TRP A 166 -14.23 32.31 2.06
CA TRP A 166 -13.99 31.20 1.14
C TRP A 166 -12.98 30.18 1.69
N LEU A 167 -12.15 30.56 2.67
CA LEU A 167 -11.30 29.58 3.37
C LEU A 167 -12.12 28.58 4.16
N ALA A 168 -13.30 28.96 4.68
CA ALA A 168 -14.18 28.01 5.33
C ALA A 168 -14.70 26.94 4.35
N LEU A 169 -15.08 27.34 3.13
CA LEU A 169 -15.51 26.38 2.11
C LEU A 169 -14.36 25.44 1.69
N VAL A 170 -13.15 25.99 1.51
CA VAL A 170 -11.97 25.17 1.17
C VAL A 170 -11.61 24.23 2.32
N ALA A 171 -11.68 24.69 3.57
CA ALA A 171 -11.43 23.86 4.75
C ALA A 171 -12.50 22.76 4.91
N PHE A 172 -13.77 23.09 4.68
CA PHE A 172 -14.86 22.12 4.63
C PHE A 172 -14.59 21.02 3.60
N ALA A 173 -14.25 21.41 2.37
CA ALA A 173 -13.89 20.45 1.32
C ALA A 173 -12.65 19.62 1.70
N MET A 174 -11.63 20.24 2.29
CA MET A 174 -10.40 19.58 2.73
C MET A 174 -10.68 18.49 3.75
N ALA A 175 -11.51 18.77 4.77
CA ALA A 175 -11.92 17.82 5.80
C ALA A 175 -12.64 16.60 5.22
N LEU A 176 -13.40 16.78 4.14
CA LEU A 176 -14.10 15.68 3.48
C LEU A 176 -13.23 14.94 2.46
N SER A 177 -12.19 15.57 1.89
CA SER A 177 -11.42 14.98 0.78
C SER A 177 -10.12 14.29 1.19
N TYR A 178 -9.57 14.60 2.37
CA TYR A 178 -8.21 14.16 2.71
C TYR A 178 -8.00 14.05 4.22
N THR A 179 -7.44 12.91 4.64
CA THR A 179 -7.22 12.59 6.05
C THR A 179 -6.36 13.62 6.80
N ALA A 180 -5.33 14.18 6.16
CA ALA A 180 -4.45 15.17 6.80
C ALA A 180 -5.00 16.61 6.72
N PHE A 181 -6.32 16.79 6.87
CA PHE A 181 -6.97 18.10 6.79
C PHE A 181 -6.46 19.12 7.83
N HIS A 182 -5.95 18.64 8.96
CA HIS A 182 -5.39 19.47 10.04
C HIS A 182 -4.19 20.31 9.58
N VAL A 183 -3.50 19.90 8.51
CA VAL A 183 -2.39 20.65 7.88
C VAL A 183 -2.85 22.05 7.45
N LEU A 184 -4.08 22.20 6.96
CA LEU A 184 -4.61 23.51 6.56
C LEU A 184 -4.75 24.46 7.77
N PHE A 185 -5.14 23.94 8.94
CA PHE A 185 -5.18 24.74 10.16
C PHE A 185 -3.79 25.14 10.63
N GLY A 186 -2.81 24.21 10.54
CA GLY A 186 -1.40 24.52 10.77
C GLY A 186 -0.88 25.66 9.89
N LEU A 187 -1.22 25.64 8.59
CA LEU A 187 -0.91 26.74 7.67
C LEU A 187 -1.61 28.05 8.06
N ALA A 188 -2.87 28.00 8.48
CA ALA A 188 -3.60 29.18 8.92
C ALA A 188 -2.93 29.87 10.13
N LEU A 189 -2.36 29.10 11.07
CA LEU A 189 -1.56 29.62 12.18
C LEU A 189 -0.29 30.33 11.68
N ILE A 190 0.41 29.73 10.70
CA ILE A 190 1.59 30.34 10.10
C ILE A 190 1.23 31.62 9.35
N TRP A 191 0.13 31.62 8.60
CA TRP A 191 -0.36 32.81 7.89
C TRP A 191 -0.77 33.93 8.84
N LEU A 192 -1.36 33.60 9.99
CA LEU A 192 -1.64 34.59 11.04
C LEU A 192 -0.34 35.25 11.54
N ALA A 193 0.72 34.45 11.77
CA ALA A 193 2.01 34.97 12.17
C ALA A 193 2.67 35.83 11.08
N VAL A 194 2.55 35.43 9.82
CA VAL A 194 3.00 36.21 8.65
C VAL A 194 2.25 37.54 8.57
N GLU A 195 0.92 37.52 8.66
CA GLU A 195 0.07 38.71 8.61
C GLU A 195 0.41 39.65 9.77
N TYR A 196 0.54 39.13 10.99
CA TYR A 196 0.97 39.92 12.14
C TYR A 196 2.35 40.55 11.93
N ARG A 197 3.33 39.84 11.35
CA ARG A 197 4.64 40.43 11.03
C ARG A 197 4.57 41.52 9.96
N VAL A 198 3.74 41.34 8.93
CA VAL A 198 3.65 42.25 7.79
C VAL A 198 2.81 43.48 8.10
N SER A 199 1.63 43.30 8.71
CA SER A 199 0.66 44.36 8.93
C SER A 199 0.58 44.85 10.39
N ARG A 200 1.24 44.15 11.33
CA ARG A 200 1.16 44.40 12.79
C ARG A 200 -0.27 44.30 13.33
N ARG A 201 -1.16 43.60 12.61
CA ARG A 201 -2.55 43.37 13.01
C ARG A 201 -2.80 41.88 13.16
N LEU A 202 -3.51 41.53 14.23
CA LEU A 202 -3.93 40.15 14.47
C LEU A 202 -5.24 39.88 13.72
N GLU A 203 -5.14 39.36 12.50
CA GLU A 203 -6.30 39.02 11.68
C GLU A 203 -6.87 37.64 12.06
N TRP A 204 -7.54 37.55 13.21
CA TRP A 204 -8.12 36.31 13.76
C TRP A 204 -9.05 35.56 12.80
N ARG A 205 -9.62 36.27 11.81
CA ARG A 205 -10.46 35.70 10.74
C ARG A 205 -9.68 34.65 9.91
N LEU A 206 -8.36 34.75 9.84
CA LEU A 206 -7.50 33.73 9.23
C LEU A 206 -7.60 32.38 9.94
N LEU A 207 -7.95 32.33 11.23
CA LEU A 207 -8.13 31.09 11.99
C LEU A 207 -9.59 30.68 12.08
N ALA A 208 -10.48 31.63 12.38
CA ALA A 208 -11.88 31.30 12.65
C ALA A 208 -12.59 30.67 11.45
N TRP A 209 -12.34 31.16 10.22
CA TRP A 209 -13.01 30.61 9.03
C TRP A 209 -12.51 29.21 8.67
N PRO A 210 -11.20 28.93 8.58
CA PRO A 210 -10.73 27.55 8.41
C PRO A 210 -11.21 26.61 9.52
N LEU A 211 -11.16 27.03 10.78
CA LEU A 211 -11.62 26.20 11.91
C LEU A 211 -13.11 25.86 11.75
N LEU A 212 -13.95 26.86 11.46
CA LEU A 212 -15.38 26.64 11.21
C LEU A 212 -15.60 25.66 10.06
N GLY A 213 -14.89 25.83 8.94
CA GLY A 213 -14.98 24.93 7.79
C GLY A 213 -14.58 23.50 8.12
N LEU A 214 -13.45 23.31 8.83
CA LEU A 214 -13.00 21.99 9.28
C LEU A 214 -14.02 21.32 10.20
N LEU A 215 -14.51 22.04 11.22
CA LEU A 215 -15.51 21.50 12.15
C LEU A 215 -16.80 21.11 11.44
N LEU A 216 -17.29 21.97 10.54
CA LEU A 216 -18.47 21.66 9.74
C LEU A 216 -18.24 20.46 8.82
N GLY A 217 -17.06 20.32 8.22
CA GLY A 217 -16.74 19.17 7.36
C GLY A 217 -16.68 17.86 8.15
N VAL A 218 -16.04 17.87 9.32
CA VAL A 218 -15.99 16.72 10.23
C VAL A 218 -17.38 16.29 10.67
N VAL A 219 -18.23 17.24 11.08
CA VAL A 219 -19.58 16.95 11.59
C VAL A 219 -20.56 16.59 10.47
N ALA A 220 -20.40 17.18 9.27
CA ALA A 220 -21.24 16.86 8.11
C ALA A 220 -20.89 15.52 7.47
N HIS A 221 -19.78 14.89 7.88
CA HIS A 221 -19.39 13.57 7.40
C HIS A 221 -20.45 12.52 7.75
N PRO A 222 -20.95 11.69 6.80
CA PRO A 222 -22.02 10.73 7.05
C PRO A 222 -21.69 9.75 8.18
N GLN A 223 -20.42 9.37 8.27
CA GLN A 223 -19.91 8.43 9.28
C GLN A 223 -19.33 9.13 10.53
N PHE A 224 -19.81 10.34 10.87
CA PHE A 224 -19.47 10.97 12.16
C PHE A 224 -20.09 10.19 13.33
N PRO A 225 -19.34 9.92 14.43
CA PRO A 225 -17.98 10.39 14.74
C PRO A 225 -16.85 9.43 14.33
N LYS A 226 -17.15 8.30 13.66
CA LYS A 226 -16.14 7.29 13.31
C LYS A 226 -15.01 7.85 12.45
N ASN A 227 -15.28 8.84 11.60
CA ASN A 227 -14.26 9.57 10.85
C ASN A 227 -13.17 10.19 11.75
N LEU A 228 -13.48 10.58 12.99
CA LEU A 228 -12.49 11.07 13.96
C LEU A 228 -11.61 9.95 14.52
N ASP A 229 -12.19 8.77 14.79
CA ASP A 229 -11.41 7.61 15.23
C ASP A 229 -10.39 7.22 14.16
N ILE A 230 -10.85 7.15 12.90
CA ILE A 230 -9.99 6.85 11.76
C ILE A 230 -8.93 7.93 11.57
N TRP A 231 -9.30 9.20 11.70
CA TRP A 231 -8.36 10.31 11.64
C TRP A 231 -7.25 10.17 12.69
N TRP A 232 -7.60 9.84 13.93
CA TRP A 232 -6.64 9.64 15.01
C TRP A 232 -5.72 8.44 14.76
N ILE A 233 -6.28 7.31 14.32
CA ILE A 233 -5.51 6.12 13.99
C ILE A 233 -4.52 6.41 12.87
N GLN A 234 -4.96 7.07 11.79
CA GLN A 234 -4.14 7.34 10.60
C GLN A 234 -3.11 8.45 10.81
N ASN A 235 -3.43 9.51 11.55
CA ASN A 235 -2.59 10.72 11.63
C ASN A 235 -1.82 10.83 12.96
N ALA A 236 -2.14 10.02 13.97
CA ALA A 236 -1.38 9.95 15.23
C ALA A 236 -0.77 8.57 15.44
N LEU A 237 -1.59 7.53 15.66
CA LEU A 237 -1.09 6.21 16.03
C LEU A 237 -0.23 5.56 14.95
N PHE A 238 -0.59 5.73 13.67
CA PHE A 238 0.22 5.30 12.54
C PHE A 238 1.67 5.79 12.63
N PHE A 239 1.91 7.06 12.99
CA PHE A 239 3.27 7.60 13.06
C PHE A 239 4.04 7.14 14.28
N VAL A 240 3.36 6.76 15.37
CA VAL A 240 3.96 6.08 16.51
C VAL A 240 4.41 4.67 16.11
N GLU A 241 3.61 4.00 15.28
CA GLU A 241 3.77 2.58 14.98
C GLU A 241 4.49 2.28 13.65
N LYS A 242 4.74 3.29 12.81
CA LYS A 242 5.29 3.12 11.45
C LYS A 242 6.57 2.29 11.36
N GLY A 243 7.36 2.19 12.43
CA GLY A 243 8.57 1.37 12.48
C GLY A 243 8.30 -0.14 12.52
N ARG A 244 7.14 -0.57 13.04
CA ARG A 244 6.71 -1.98 13.01
C ARG A 244 5.80 -2.30 11.83
N LEU A 245 5.15 -1.29 11.26
CA LEU A 245 4.26 -1.43 10.12
C LEU A 245 5.09 -1.55 8.83
N GLY A 246 4.84 -2.56 8.01
CA GLY A 246 5.43 -2.65 6.67
C GLY A 246 4.80 -1.60 5.75
N VAL A 247 5.22 -0.34 5.87
CA VAL A 247 4.69 0.81 5.11
C VAL A 247 5.65 1.24 4.01
N GLY A 248 5.11 1.90 2.99
CA GLY A 248 5.88 2.42 1.87
C GLY A 248 7.00 3.39 2.29
N ASN A 249 8.09 3.36 1.52
CA ASN A 249 9.28 4.17 1.77
C ASN A 249 9.00 5.69 1.76
N GLU A 250 7.90 6.13 1.15
CA GLU A 250 7.53 7.54 1.05
C GLU A 250 7.15 8.19 2.39
N ILE A 251 6.87 7.39 3.42
CA ILE A 251 6.56 7.82 4.79
C ILE A 251 7.83 8.17 5.59
N PHE A 252 8.99 7.70 5.11
CA PHE A 252 10.28 7.97 5.73
C PHE A 252 10.96 9.18 5.09
N ALA A 253 12.02 9.65 5.76
CA ALA A 253 12.83 10.74 5.24
C ALA A 253 13.49 10.31 3.91
N PRO A 254 13.49 11.19 2.89
CA PRO A 254 14.20 10.92 1.64
C PRO A 254 15.72 10.81 1.91
N SER A 255 16.42 10.04 1.06
CA SER A 255 17.88 10.01 1.11
C SER A 255 18.47 11.38 0.79
N LEU A 256 19.69 11.65 1.27
CA LEU A 256 20.39 12.90 0.97
C LEU A 256 20.55 13.10 -0.54
N GLU A 257 20.77 12.01 -1.28
CA GLU A 257 20.84 12.03 -2.73
C GLU A 257 19.50 12.48 -3.36
N ALA A 258 18.37 11.94 -2.90
CA ALA A 258 17.05 12.33 -3.39
C ALA A 258 16.75 13.81 -3.08
N VAL A 259 17.15 14.30 -1.91
CA VAL A 259 16.99 15.71 -1.53
C VAL A 259 17.84 16.62 -2.42
N LEU A 260 19.13 16.35 -2.56
CA LEU A 260 20.06 17.24 -3.26
C LEU A 260 19.97 17.07 -4.77
N LEU A 261 20.23 15.87 -5.28
CA LEU A 261 20.31 15.61 -6.72
C LEU A 261 18.92 15.48 -7.35
N GLY A 262 17.95 14.90 -6.64
CA GLY A 262 16.57 14.77 -7.12
C GLY A 262 15.84 16.11 -7.27
N ASN A 263 16.26 17.15 -6.55
CA ASN A 263 15.69 18.50 -6.63
C ASN A 263 16.63 19.53 -7.27
N LEU A 264 17.80 19.11 -7.77
CA LEU A 264 18.77 20.02 -8.37
C LEU A 264 18.19 20.70 -9.63
N GLY A 265 17.43 19.97 -10.43
CA GLY A 265 16.76 20.51 -11.61
C GLY A 265 15.82 21.67 -11.30
N ILE A 266 14.86 21.46 -10.39
CA ILE A 266 13.94 22.52 -9.98
C ILE A 266 14.68 23.68 -9.30
N ALA A 267 15.73 23.41 -8.52
CA ALA A 267 16.56 24.47 -7.94
C ALA A 267 17.23 25.33 -9.03
N ILE A 268 17.82 24.72 -10.06
CA ILE A 268 18.41 25.42 -11.21
C ILE A 268 17.35 26.22 -11.96
N ALA A 269 16.19 25.61 -12.28
CA ALA A 269 15.11 26.28 -13.00
C ALA A 269 14.59 27.52 -12.25
N LEU A 270 14.35 27.39 -10.95
CA LEU A 270 13.86 28.49 -10.12
C LEU A 270 14.92 29.58 -9.92
N ALA A 271 16.18 29.21 -9.72
CA ALA A 271 17.28 30.17 -9.61
C ALA A 271 17.48 30.93 -10.93
N ALA A 272 17.46 30.23 -12.07
CA ALA A 272 17.56 30.81 -13.40
C ALA A 272 16.40 31.78 -13.67
N LEU A 273 15.17 31.38 -13.35
CA LEU A 273 14.00 32.23 -13.50
C LEU A 273 14.11 33.50 -12.64
N PHE A 274 14.46 33.37 -11.36
CA PHE A 274 14.64 34.51 -10.47
C PHE A 274 15.74 35.46 -10.95
N ARG A 275 16.89 34.92 -11.36
CA ARG A 275 18.06 35.69 -11.86
C ARG A 275 17.85 36.31 -13.24
N SER A 276 16.85 35.86 -14.00
CA SER A 276 16.42 36.54 -15.24
C SER A 276 15.56 37.77 -14.98
N GLY A 277 15.20 38.05 -13.72
CA GLY A 277 14.33 39.15 -13.33
C GLY A 277 14.96 40.51 -13.59
N GLU A 278 14.32 41.32 -14.43
CA GLU A 278 14.65 42.72 -14.64
C GLU A 278 13.66 43.63 -13.89
N PRO A 279 14.12 44.71 -13.23
CA PRO A 279 13.25 45.66 -12.57
C PRO A 279 12.22 46.25 -13.54
N THR A 280 10.98 46.33 -13.08
CA THR A 280 9.91 46.99 -13.83
C THR A 280 9.60 48.35 -13.23
N GLY A 281 9.19 49.29 -14.09
CA GLY A 281 8.63 50.58 -13.66
C GLY A 281 7.18 50.49 -13.17
N GLU A 282 6.66 49.29 -12.94
CA GLU A 282 5.27 49.10 -12.53
C GLU A 282 5.08 49.45 -11.04
N PRO A 283 3.92 50.02 -10.66
CA PRO A 283 3.63 50.31 -9.27
C PRO A 283 3.70 49.03 -8.43
N ALA A 284 4.12 49.19 -7.16
CA ALA A 284 4.15 48.08 -6.22
C ALA A 284 2.76 47.45 -6.11
N PRO A 285 2.67 46.11 -6.05
CA PRO A 285 1.37 45.47 -5.87
C PRO A 285 0.78 45.91 -4.52
N GLU A 286 -0.51 46.26 -4.54
CA GLU A 286 -1.27 46.63 -3.34
C GLU A 286 -1.22 45.54 -2.26
N ARG A 287 -1.08 44.28 -2.68
CA ARG A 287 -1.03 43.11 -1.78
C ARG A 287 0.12 42.19 -2.12
N ARG A 288 0.93 41.89 -1.10
CA ARG A 288 2.06 40.97 -1.17
C ARG A 288 1.59 39.53 -0.99
N HIS A 289 1.80 38.72 -2.02
CA HIS A 289 1.42 37.31 -2.00
C HIS A 289 2.60 36.43 -1.58
N ALA A 290 3.84 36.89 -1.82
CA ALA A 290 5.05 36.10 -1.59
C ALA A 290 5.17 35.59 -0.15
N PRO A 291 4.90 36.38 0.92
CA PRO A 291 5.09 35.89 2.29
C PRO A 291 4.25 34.64 2.61
N TYR A 292 3.03 34.55 2.07
CA TYR A 292 2.12 33.42 2.28
C TYR A 292 2.61 32.15 1.56
N PHE A 293 3.02 32.29 0.31
CA PHE A 293 3.56 31.16 -0.48
C PHE A 293 4.95 30.73 -0.01
N VAL A 294 5.82 31.66 0.38
CA VAL A 294 7.13 31.36 0.98
C VAL A 294 6.96 30.60 2.30
N ALA A 295 6.03 31.02 3.16
CA ALA A 295 5.79 30.32 4.42
C ALA A 295 5.25 28.91 4.21
N ALA A 296 4.32 28.73 3.25
CA ALA A 296 3.83 27.40 2.87
C ALA A 296 4.96 26.53 2.26
N ALA A 297 5.77 27.09 1.36
CA ALA A 297 6.92 26.39 0.77
C ALA A 297 7.92 25.97 1.85
N ALA A 298 8.23 26.84 2.80
CA ALA A 298 9.13 26.54 3.91
C ALA A 298 8.59 25.40 4.79
N LEU A 299 7.29 25.42 5.13
CA LEU A 299 6.66 24.34 5.88
C LEU A 299 6.76 23.01 5.13
N PHE A 300 6.34 22.96 3.87
CA PHE A 300 6.32 21.70 3.12
C PHE A 300 7.71 21.18 2.79
N THR A 301 8.69 22.05 2.56
CA THR A 301 10.10 21.65 2.44
C THR A 301 10.64 21.10 3.77
N LEU A 302 10.27 21.71 4.91
CA LEU A 302 10.61 21.16 6.22
C LEU A 302 10.02 19.75 6.40
N LEU A 303 8.74 19.59 6.11
CA LEU A 303 8.06 18.29 6.18
C LEU A 303 8.67 17.28 5.20
N TYR A 304 9.16 17.71 4.04
CA TYR A 304 9.85 16.87 3.07
C TYR A 304 11.16 16.27 3.60
N PHE A 305 11.91 17.01 4.44
CA PHE A 305 13.07 16.41 5.11
C PHE A 305 12.71 15.27 6.06
N PHE A 306 11.47 15.21 6.55
CA PHE A 306 10.99 14.14 7.44
C PHE A 306 10.20 13.05 6.71
N MET A 307 9.65 13.36 5.53
CA MET A 307 8.71 12.50 4.82
C MET A 307 8.74 12.76 3.31
N ALA A 308 9.26 11.80 2.55
CA ALA A 308 9.54 11.97 1.13
C ALA A 308 8.30 12.36 0.29
N ARG A 309 7.10 11.86 0.63
CA ARG A 309 5.86 12.24 -0.07
C ARG A 309 5.51 13.73 -0.02
N MET A 310 6.09 14.51 0.89
CA MET A 310 5.80 15.94 0.99
C MET A 310 6.35 16.76 -0.19
N ILE A 311 7.16 16.14 -1.06
CA ILE A 311 7.53 16.72 -2.36
C ILE A 311 6.31 17.09 -3.21
N THR A 312 5.19 16.38 -3.07
CA THR A 312 3.90 16.68 -3.71
C THR A 312 3.46 18.13 -3.42
N TYR A 313 3.76 18.65 -2.23
CA TYR A 313 3.43 20.02 -1.84
C TYR A 313 4.63 20.96 -1.99
N ALA A 314 5.83 20.53 -1.58
CA ALA A 314 7.01 21.38 -1.53
C ALA A 314 7.37 21.97 -2.91
N ALA A 315 7.36 21.16 -3.98
CA ALA A 315 7.76 21.61 -5.31
C ALA A 315 6.81 22.68 -5.92
N PRO A 316 5.47 22.47 -5.97
CA PRO A 316 4.54 23.51 -6.41
C PRO A 316 4.62 24.80 -5.60
N PHE A 317 4.68 24.69 -4.26
CA PHE A 317 4.75 25.86 -3.39
C PHE A 317 6.08 26.62 -3.54
N ALA A 318 7.21 25.93 -3.69
CA ALA A 318 8.51 26.57 -3.95
C ALA A 318 8.50 27.34 -5.27
N ALA A 319 7.96 26.75 -6.34
CA ALA A 319 7.85 27.42 -7.63
C ALA A 319 6.98 28.68 -7.54
N LEU A 320 5.82 28.59 -6.89
CA LEU A 320 4.93 29.73 -6.69
C LEU A 320 5.51 30.79 -5.76
N ALA A 321 6.23 30.39 -4.71
CA ALA A 321 6.94 31.30 -3.82
C ALA A 321 7.95 32.17 -4.59
N VAL A 322 8.71 31.57 -5.50
CA VAL A 322 9.70 32.30 -6.32
C VAL A 322 9.01 33.29 -7.27
N VAL A 323 7.99 32.87 -8.02
CA VAL A 323 7.33 33.80 -8.97
C VAL A 323 6.55 34.92 -8.27
N PHE A 324 5.93 34.65 -7.10
CA PHE A 324 5.30 35.71 -6.32
C PHE A 324 6.34 36.61 -5.63
N ALA A 325 7.50 36.10 -5.23
CA ALA A 325 8.60 36.92 -4.74
C ALA A 325 9.12 37.87 -5.84
N MET A 326 9.25 37.39 -7.08
CA MET A 326 9.57 38.24 -8.23
C MET A 326 8.52 39.34 -8.43
N ARG A 327 7.22 38.98 -8.40
CA ARG A 327 6.13 39.96 -8.50
C ARG A 327 6.22 41.04 -7.43
N ASP A 328 6.36 40.63 -6.17
CA ASP A 328 6.40 41.55 -5.02
C ASP A 328 7.68 42.42 -5.06
N ALA A 329 8.77 41.90 -5.62
CA ALA A 329 10.00 42.64 -5.91
C ALA A 329 9.95 43.49 -7.20
N ARG A 330 8.83 43.46 -7.94
CA ARG A 330 8.63 44.14 -9.23
C ARG A 330 9.61 43.71 -10.31
N LEU A 331 9.98 42.42 -10.32
CA LEU A 331 10.83 41.81 -11.34
C LEU A 331 9.98 41.14 -12.42
N ARG A 332 10.37 41.32 -13.69
CA ARG A 332 9.83 40.54 -14.81
C ARG A 332 10.92 39.66 -15.40
N PRO A 333 10.65 38.37 -15.67
CA PRO A 333 11.62 37.52 -16.34
C PRO A 333 11.98 38.10 -17.72
N SER A 334 13.28 38.08 -18.01
CA SER A 334 13.83 38.40 -19.32
C SER A 334 14.30 37.13 -20.04
N ARG A 335 14.67 37.26 -21.32
CA ARG A 335 15.15 36.13 -22.12
C ARG A 335 16.55 35.67 -21.71
N PHE A 336 17.23 36.43 -20.86
CA PHE A 336 18.61 36.19 -20.45
C PHE A 336 18.76 36.23 -18.94
N ILE A 337 19.76 35.51 -18.44
CA ILE A 337 20.17 35.53 -17.03
C ILE A 337 21.36 36.48 -16.91
N ALA A 338 21.29 37.43 -15.99
CA ALA A 338 22.41 38.32 -15.66
C ALA A 338 23.25 37.70 -14.53
N ALA A 339 24.19 36.81 -14.90
CA ALA A 339 25.09 36.14 -13.96
C ALA A 339 26.55 36.24 -14.43
N GLY A 340 27.05 37.47 -14.61
CA GLY A 340 28.41 37.74 -15.14
C GLY A 340 28.55 37.56 -16.65
N MET A 341 27.82 36.63 -17.25
CA MET A 341 27.61 36.47 -18.70
C MET A 341 26.12 36.42 -19.04
N ARG A 342 25.74 36.82 -20.26
CA ARG A 342 24.36 36.71 -20.75
C ARG A 342 24.08 35.29 -21.24
N VAL A 343 23.50 34.46 -20.38
CA VAL A 343 23.06 33.11 -20.73
C VAL A 343 21.57 33.13 -21.09
N PRO A 344 21.13 32.58 -22.24
CA PRO A 344 19.71 32.48 -22.56
C PRO A 344 18.96 31.66 -21.51
N LEU A 345 17.81 32.15 -21.03
CA LEU A 345 17.00 31.46 -20.02
C LEU A 345 16.61 30.04 -20.47
N VAL A 346 16.34 29.86 -21.76
CA VAL A 346 16.02 28.54 -22.36
C VAL A 346 17.17 27.54 -22.16
N VAL A 347 18.44 27.97 -22.27
CA VAL A 347 19.58 27.07 -22.06
C VAL A 347 19.65 26.60 -20.61
N ALA A 348 19.39 27.49 -19.64
CA ALA A 348 19.33 27.11 -18.24
C ALA A 348 18.14 26.18 -17.92
N MET A 349 17.00 26.38 -18.59
CA MET A 349 15.84 25.50 -18.46
C MET A 349 16.10 24.12 -19.07
N LEU A 350 16.79 24.06 -20.22
CA LEU A 350 17.23 22.79 -20.82
C LEU A 350 18.26 22.08 -19.95
N LEU A 351 19.16 22.82 -19.29
CA LEU A 351 20.10 22.26 -18.32
C LEU A 351 19.36 21.69 -17.10
N ALA A 352 18.41 22.44 -16.54
CA ALA A 352 17.57 21.96 -15.44
C ALA A 352 16.83 20.68 -15.82
N LEU A 353 16.26 20.63 -17.03
CA LEU A 353 15.63 19.43 -17.57
C LEU A 353 16.62 18.29 -17.74
N GLY A 354 17.79 18.52 -18.35
CA GLY A 354 18.83 17.51 -18.57
C GLY A 354 19.34 16.88 -17.28
N VAL A 355 19.44 17.66 -16.20
CA VAL A 355 19.77 17.16 -14.85
C VAL A 355 18.63 16.34 -14.25
N SER A 356 17.37 16.68 -14.57
CA SER A 356 16.18 16.04 -14.01
C SER A 356 15.80 14.73 -14.71
N VAL A 357 15.98 14.65 -16.03
CA VAL A 357 15.54 13.49 -16.84
C VAL A 357 16.08 12.15 -16.31
N PRO A 358 17.38 12.00 -16.00
CA PRO A 358 17.91 10.76 -15.44
C PRO A 358 17.38 10.43 -14.02
N ARG A 359 16.68 11.36 -13.38
CA ARG A 359 16.11 11.21 -12.03
C ARG A 359 14.58 11.08 -12.05
N LEU A 360 13.94 11.49 -13.15
CA LEU A 360 12.55 11.20 -13.46
C LEU A 360 12.32 9.74 -13.86
N THR A 361 13.39 8.95 -14.02
CA THR A 361 13.37 7.52 -14.32
C THR A 361 12.98 6.69 -13.10
N ASP A 362 11.81 6.97 -12.53
CA ASP A 362 11.13 6.04 -11.66
C ASP A 362 10.93 4.72 -12.42
N PRO A 363 11.44 3.57 -11.91
CA PRO A 363 11.40 2.31 -12.64
C PRO A 363 9.97 1.92 -13.06
N MET A 364 8.99 2.15 -12.19
CA MET A 364 7.58 1.88 -12.49
C MET A 364 7.08 2.77 -13.63
N LEU A 365 7.32 4.09 -13.57
CA LEU A 365 6.95 5.00 -14.66
C LEU A 365 7.59 4.58 -16.00
N LEU A 366 8.85 4.17 -15.99
CA LEU A 366 9.51 3.67 -17.21
C LEU A 366 8.86 2.38 -17.73
N THR A 367 8.51 1.44 -16.86
CA THR A 367 7.82 0.20 -17.28
C THR A 367 6.43 0.49 -17.87
N LEU A 368 5.69 1.45 -17.30
CA LEU A 368 4.39 1.87 -17.82
C LEU A 368 4.50 2.54 -19.19
N ILE A 369 5.47 3.43 -19.38
CA ILE A 369 5.71 4.11 -20.65
C ILE A 369 6.16 3.13 -21.73
N ARG A 370 7.00 2.15 -21.37
CA ARG A 370 7.51 1.13 -22.29
C ARG A 370 6.52 0.00 -22.57
N ALA A 371 5.39 -0.05 -21.86
CA ALA A 371 4.46 -1.17 -21.86
C ALA A 371 5.20 -2.51 -21.72
N ASP A 372 6.04 -2.61 -20.68
CA ASP A 372 6.86 -3.79 -20.42
C ASP A 372 5.97 -5.05 -20.39
N PRO A 373 6.24 -6.08 -21.23
CA PRO A 373 5.43 -7.30 -21.26
C PRO A 373 5.47 -8.11 -19.97
N ASN A 374 6.41 -7.82 -19.06
CA ASN A 374 6.49 -8.47 -17.74
C ASN A 374 5.68 -7.73 -16.67
N LEU A 375 5.06 -6.59 -17.00
CA LEU A 375 4.14 -5.92 -16.11
C LEU A 375 2.80 -6.67 -16.11
N VAL A 376 2.22 -6.88 -14.93
CA VAL A 376 0.87 -7.42 -14.82
C VAL A 376 -0.09 -6.53 -15.60
N ALA A 377 -0.77 -7.11 -16.58
CA ALA A 377 -1.76 -6.40 -17.39
C ALA A 377 -3.13 -6.42 -16.71
N GLU A 378 -3.94 -5.38 -16.93
CA GLU A 378 -5.33 -5.36 -16.44
C GLU A 378 -6.16 -6.56 -16.92
N ALA A 379 -5.92 -7.06 -18.14
CA ALA A 379 -6.58 -8.26 -18.65
C ALA A 379 -6.30 -9.49 -17.79
N GLU A 380 -5.11 -9.58 -17.19
CA GLU A 380 -4.76 -10.66 -16.28
C GLU A 380 -5.44 -10.50 -14.93
N LEU A 381 -5.51 -9.27 -14.41
CA LEU A 381 -6.25 -8.96 -13.18
C LEU A 381 -7.75 -9.18 -13.34
N GLU A 382 -8.29 -8.94 -14.53
CA GLU A 382 -9.66 -9.28 -14.88
C GLU A 382 -9.89 -10.81 -14.88
N GLN A 383 -8.95 -11.59 -15.40
CA GLN A 383 -9.00 -13.05 -15.33
C GLN A 383 -8.88 -13.57 -13.89
N PHE A 384 -7.97 -13.02 -13.10
CA PHE A 384 -7.88 -13.27 -11.66
C PHE A 384 -9.22 -12.96 -10.98
N GLY A 385 -9.82 -11.82 -11.32
CA GLY A 385 -11.13 -11.39 -10.85
C GLY A 385 -12.24 -12.40 -11.16
N LYS A 386 -12.30 -12.88 -12.40
CA LYS A 386 -13.26 -13.90 -12.86
C LYS A 386 -13.04 -15.27 -12.21
N ALA A 387 -11.79 -15.63 -11.93
CA ALA A 387 -11.45 -16.89 -11.27
C ALA A 387 -11.76 -16.89 -9.77
N MET A 388 -11.83 -15.71 -9.13
CA MET A 388 -12.08 -15.61 -7.69
C MET A 388 -13.51 -16.08 -7.33
N PRO A 389 -13.66 -17.10 -6.46
CA PRO A 389 -14.97 -17.60 -6.08
C PRO A 389 -15.82 -16.56 -5.37
N LYS A 390 -17.13 -16.54 -5.68
CA LYS A 390 -18.10 -15.65 -5.02
C LYS A 390 -18.19 -15.96 -3.52
N GLY A 391 -18.09 -14.94 -2.68
CA GLY A 391 -18.11 -15.09 -1.22
C GLY A 391 -16.83 -15.66 -0.62
N ALA A 392 -15.74 -15.79 -1.41
CA ALA A 392 -14.47 -16.26 -0.89
C ALA A 392 -13.97 -15.35 0.25
N ARG A 393 -13.57 -15.97 1.37
CA ARG A 393 -12.78 -15.31 2.41
C ARG A 393 -11.32 -15.53 2.10
N VAL A 394 -10.62 -14.48 1.72
CA VAL A 394 -9.28 -14.52 1.14
C VAL A 394 -8.27 -13.93 2.12
N ALA A 395 -7.21 -14.66 2.40
CA ALA A 395 -6.02 -14.10 3.02
C ALA A 395 -5.18 -13.43 1.92
N ALA A 396 -4.99 -12.12 2.04
CA ALA A 396 -4.16 -11.29 1.17
C ALA A 396 -3.49 -10.21 2.05
N THR A 397 -2.33 -9.70 1.65
CA THR A 397 -1.76 -8.51 2.29
C THR A 397 -2.62 -7.28 2.01
N TRP A 398 -2.47 -6.21 2.81
CA TRP A 398 -3.23 -4.98 2.59
C TRP A 398 -2.94 -4.37 1.20
N GLU A 399 -1.66 -4.35 0.78
CA GLU A 399 -1.22 -3.84 -0.52
C GLU A 399 -1.90 -4.56 -1.70
N GLN A 400 -2.04 -5.88 -1.61
CA GLN A 400 -2.65 -6.69 -2.66
C GLN A 400 -4.18 -6.63 -2.63
N ALA A 401 -4.75 -6.61 -1.43
CA ALA A 401 -6.20 -6.52 -1.24
C ALA A 401 -6.78 -5.22 -1.85
N GLU A 402 -6.02 -4.13 -1.88
CA GLU A 402 -6.40 -2.89 -2.57
C GLU A 402 -6.67 -3.09 -4.06
N LEU A 403 -5.81 -3.85 -4.74
CA LEU A 403 -6.03 -4.22 -6.13
C LEU A 403 -7.19 -5.20 -6.27
N TYR A 404 -7.23 -6.20 -5.39
CA TYR A 404 -8.22 -7.27 -5.48
C TYR A 404 -9.64 -6.81 -5.21
N CYS A 405 -9.88 -5.82 -4.34
CA CYS A 405 -11.22 -5.31 -4.09
C CYS A 405 -11.85 -4.64 -5.34
N PHE A 406 -11.04 -4.16 -6.28
CA PHE A 406 -11.51 -3.63 -7.55
C PHE A 406 -11.83 -4.72 -8.57
N TRP A 407 -10.96 -5.73 -8.69
CA TRP A 407 -11.06 -6.78 -9.73
C TRP A 407 -11.88 -8.00 -9.31
N ALA A 408 -11.92 -8.30 -8.03
CA ALA A 408 -12.63 -9.41 -7.41
C ALA A 408 -13.56 -8.94 -6.26
N PRO A 409 -14.44 -7.95 -6.48
CA PRO A 409 -15.27 -7.36 -5.42
C PRO A 409 -16.24 -8.36 -4.77
N GLN A 410 -16.45 -9.52 -5.38
CA GLN A 410 -17.28 -10.61 -4.85
C GLN A 410 -16.65 -11.39 -3.69
N ALA A 411 -15.38 -11.14 -3.36
CA ALA A 411 -14.66 -11.76 -2.25
C ALA A 411 -14.45 -10.78 -1.08
N THR A 412 -13.99 -11.29 0.05
CA THR A 412 -13.60 -10.48 1.23
C THR A 412 -12.15 -10.75 1.60
N TYR A 413 -11.46 -9.73 2.11
CA TYR A 413 -10.04 -9.72 2.43
C TYR A 413 -9.83 -9.36 3.90
N LEU A 414 -8.57 -9.37 4.34
CA LEU A 414 -8.20 -9.07 5.71
C LEU A 414 -8.30 -7.57 6.00
N ASN A 415 -7.63 -6.73 5.23
CA ASN A 415 -7.51 -5.30 5.48
C ASN A 415 -7.30 -4.50 4.19
N LEU A 416 -7.52 -3.18 4.25
CA LEU A 416 -7.34 -2.21 3.16
C LEU A 416 -6.70 -0.92 3.69
N PHE A 417 -6.28 -0.02 2.80
CA PHE A 417 -5.68 1.31 3.03
C PHE A 417 -4.29 1.32 3.65
N ASP A 418 -4.18 0.84 4.89
CA ASP A 418 -2.95 0.91 5.66
C ASP A 418 -2.89 -0.26 6.67
N PRO A 419 -1.70 -0.79 6.94
CA PRO A 419 -1.53 -1.95 7.81
C PRO A 419 -1.98 -1.68 9.26
N ILE A 420 -1.96 -0.42 9.72
CA ILE A 420 -2.37 -0.05 11.08
C ILE A 420 -3.82 -0.43 11.38
N PHE A 421 -4.67 -0.44 10.35
CA PHE A 421 -6.10 -0.73 10.53
C PHE A 421 -6.39 -2.18 10.88
N MET A 422 -5.47 -3.10 10.60
CA MET A 422 -5.49 -4.48 11.11
C MET A 422 -4.59 -4.62 12.34
N ALA A 423 -3.39 -4.02 12.31
CA ALA A 423 -2.38 -4.21 13.34
C ALA A 423 -2.74 -3.67 14.72
N LEU A 424 -3.74 -2.78 14.80
CA LEU A 424 -4.26 -2.25 16.06
C LEU A 424 -5.36 -3.14 16.66
N PRO A 425 -6.48 -3.45 15.96
CA PRO A 425 -7.52 -4.31 16.52
C PRO A 425 -7.19 -5.81 16.52
N PHE A 426 -6.31 -6.28 15.62
CA PHE A 426 -5.97 -7.70 15.42
C PHE A 426 -4.44 -7.91 15.37
N PRO A 427 -3.70 -7.60 16.46
CA PRO A 427 -2.23 -7.62 16.44
C PRO A 427 -1.65 -9.02 16.21
N GLU A 428 -2.28 -10.08 16.74
CA GLU A 428 -1.80 -11.45 16.56
C GLU A 428 -2.01 -11.95 15.12
N GLU A 429 -3.18 -11.68 14.55
CA GLU A 429 -3.53 -12.02 13.17
C GLU A 429 -2.68 -11.23 12.17
N PHE A 430 -2.37 -9.97 12.48
CA PHE A 430 -1.48 -9.14 11.65
C PHE A 430 -0.07 -9.75 11.57
N GLU A 431 0.52 -10.12 12.72
CA GLU A 431 1.84 -10.76 12.74
C GLU A 431 1.80 -12.15 12.12
N LEU A 432 0.70 -12.90 12.29
CA LEU A 432 0.53 -14.20 11.63
C LEU A 432 0.46 -14.05 10.10
N GLN A 433 -0.32 -13.09 9.58
CA GLN A 433 -0.37 -12.79 8.15
C GLN A 433 1.03 -12.53 7.62
N ARG A 434 1.84 -11.70 8.29
CA ARG A 434 3.22 -11.43 7.87
C ARG A 434 4.08 -12.70 7.83
N ARG A 435 4.00 -13.55 8.85
CA ARG A 435 4.75 -14.82 8.89
C ARG A 435 4.33 -15.77 7.76
N ILE A 436 3.03 -15.88 7.47
CA ILE A 436 2.51 -16.71 6.37
C ILE A 436 3.08 -16.22 5.04
N PHE A 437 2.94 -14.93 4.73
CA PHE A 437 3.36 -14.39 3.43
C PHE A 437 4.89 -14.34 3.28
N ALA A 438 5.64 -14.27 4.37
CA ALA A 438 7.09 -14.46 4.38
C ALA A 438 7.54 -15.94 4.31
N GLY A 439 6.60 -16.90 4.27
CA GLY A 439 6.88 -18.34 4.25
C GLY A 439 7.50 -18.89 5.55
N GLN A 440 7.33 -18.16 6.65
CA GLN A 440 7.87 -18.48 7.98
C GLN A 440 6.89 -19.29 8.84
N GLU A 441 5.62 -19.37 8.45
CA GLU A 441 4.60 -20.19 9.10
C GLU A 441 4.59 -21.59 8.48
N PRO A 442 5.08 -22.64 9.19
CA PRO A 442 5.13 -23.99 8.64
C PRO A 442 3.75 -24.51 8.27
N ASP A 443 2.73 -24.29 9.10
CA ASP A 443 1.36 -24.77 8.85
C ASP A 443 0.45 -23.70 8.26
N SER A 444 0.85 -23.19 7.10
CA SER A 444 0.14 -22.11 6.42
C SER A 444 -1.34 -22.43 6.17
N PRO A 445 -1.75 -23.59 5.59
CA PRO A 445 -3.18 -23.87 5.37
C PRO A 445 -4.00 -23.88 6.66
N PHE A 446 -3.50 -24.51 7.72
CA PHE A 446 -4.19 -24.54 9.01
C PHE A 446 -4.28 -23.13 9.62
N ALA A 447 -3.19 -22.37 9.61
CA ALA A 447 -3.16 -21.01 10.17
C ALA A 447 -4.07 -20.03 9.41
N ILE A 448 -4.11 -20.12 8.06
CA ILE A 448 -5.01 -19.33 7.22
C ILE A 448 -6.47 -19.64 7.56
N ALA A 449 -6.83 -20.90 7.76
CA ALA A 449 -8.20 -21.29 8.09
C ALA A 449 -8.60 -20.95 9.53
N SER A 450 -7.80 -21.36 10.51
CA SER A 450 -8.16 -21.31 11.94
C SER A 450 -8.04 -19.92 12.54
N ARG A 451 -6.99 -19.17 12.20
CA ARG A 451 -6.67 -17.89 12.83
C ARG A 451 -7.07 -16.71 11.97
N LEU A 452 -6.80 -16.80 10.66
CA LEU A 452 -7.23 -15.77 9.74
C LEU A 452 -8.69 -15.97 9.30
N GLY A 453 -9.33 -17.12 9.53
CA GLY A 453 -10.72 -17.34 9.11
C GLY A 453 -10.90 -17.33 7.59
N SER A 454 -9.85 -17.66 6.84
CA SER A 454 -9.82 -17.63 5.38
C SER A 454 -10.01 -19.01 4.78
N THR A 455 -10.67 -19.06 3.63
CA THR A 455 -10.89 -20.27 2.81
C THR A 455 -9.95 -20.33 1.62
N HIS A 456 -9.35 -19.20 1.27
CA HIS A 456 -8.48 -19.02 0.13
C HIS A 456 -7.31 -18.12 0.55
N VAL A 457 -6.21 -18.22 -0.18
CA VAL A 457 -5.09 -17.28 -0.10
C VAL A 457 -4.81 -16.75 -1.49
N ALA A 458 -4.58 -15.45 -1.59
CA ALA A 458 -4.24 -14.80 -2.85
C ALA A 458 -3.05 -13.87 -2.68
N PHE A 459 -2.13 -13.93 -3.64
CA PHE A 459 -0.91 -13.13 -3.60
C PHE A 459 -0.24 -13.01 -4.97
N ASP A 460 0.57 -11.96 -5.13
CA ASP A 460 1.55 -11.84 -6.20
C ASP A 460 2.71 -12.83 -5.97
N ARG A 461 2.97 -13.67 -6.96
CA ARG A 461 3.99 -14.73 -6.92
C ARG A 461 5.41 -14.20 -6.69
N GLY A 462 5.73 -13.03 -7.23
CA GLY A 462 7.02 -12.39 -7.07
C GLY A 462 7.22 -11.79 -5.66
N LEU A 463 6.13 -11.35 -5.03
CA LEU A 463 6.18 -10.78 -3.67
C LEU A 463 6.17 -11.82 -2.55
N ALA A 464 5.59 -13.01 -2.78
CA ALA A 464 5.55 -14.09 -1.77
C ALA A 464 6.01 -15.46 -2.32
N PRO A 465 7.24 -15.57 -2.87
CA PRO A 465 7.72 -16.82 -3.45
C PRO A 465 7.85 -17.95 -2.42
N GLN A 466 8.21 -17.63 -1.17
CA GLN A 466 8.30 -18.64 -0.11
C GLN A 466 6.92 -19.16 0.31
N LEU A 467 5.87 -18.34 0.25
CA LEU A 467 4.50 -18.82 0.47
C LEU A 467 4.08 -19.77 -0.65
N LEU A 468 4.43 -19.47 -1.91
CA LEU A 468 4.18 -20.38 -3.03
C LEU A 468 4.85 -21.75 -2.79
N ASP A 469 6.09 -21.77 -2.32
CA ASP A 469 6.80 -23.00 -1.97
C ASP A 469 6.05 -23.81 -0.90
N ARG A 470 5.47 -23.13 0.10
CA ARG A 470 4.71 -23.79 1.19
C ARG A 470 3.46 -24.48 0.70
N ILE A 471 2.71 -23.84 -0.20
CA ILE A 471 1.40 -24.33 -0.63
C ILE A 471 1.47 -25.23 -1.87
N SER A 472 2.50 -25.12 -2.70
CA SER A 472 2.54 -25.88 -3.97
C SER A 472 2.60 -27.41 -3.76
N GLY A 473 3.28 -27.87 -2.71
CA GLY A 473 3.43 -29.28 -2.38
C GLY A 473 2.45 -29.81 -1.33
N ASP A 474 1.57 -28.94 -0.81
CA ASP A 474 0.66 -29.26 0.29
C ASP A 474 -0.69 -29.80 -0.24
N PRO A 475 -1.10 -31.03 0.15
CA PRO A 475 -2.36 -31.62 -0.33
C PRO A 475 -3.62 -30.87 0.12
N ARG A 476 -3.52 -30.02 1.16
CA ARG A 476 -4.61 -29.19 1.69
C ARG A 476 -4.88 -27.95 0.85
N THR A 477 -4.05 -27.68 -0.14
CA THR A 477 -4.21 -26.56 -1.07
C THR A 477 -4.48 -27.06 -2.47
N TYR A 478 -5.28 -26.32 -3.23
CA TYR A 478 -5.50 -26.58 -4.65
C TYR A 478 -5.44 -25.26 -5.44
N PRO A 479 -4.84 -25.26 -6.64
CA PRO A 479 -4.78 -24.07 -7.47
C PRO A 479 -6.19 -23.71 -7.98
N VAL A 480 -6.58 -22.45 -7.82
CA VAL A 480 -7.77 -21.87 -8.47
C VAL A 480 -7.34 -21.03 -9.67
N TYR A 481 -6.27 -20.26 -9.50
CA TYR A 481 -5.67 -19.43 -10.54
C TYR A 481 -4.16 -19.33 -10.30
N MET A 482 -3.35 -19.50 -11.34
CA MET A 482 -1.89 -19.55 -11.25
C MET A 482 -1.25 -18.79 -12.41
N SER A 483 -0.96 -17.51 -12.20
CA SER A 483 -0.24 -16.65 -13.15
C SER A 483 0.74 -15.74 -12.38
N PHE A 484 0.83 -14.43 -12.69
CA PHE A 484 1.57 -13.48 -11.85
C PHE A 484 0.92 -13.36 -10.47
N ASN A 485 -0.42 -13.31 -10.44
CA ASN A 485 -1.18 -13.49 -9.21
C ASN A 485 -1.62 -14.94 -9.06
N VAL A 486 -1.61 -15.41 -7.81
CA VAL A 486 -1.99 -16.76 -7.40
C VAL A 486 -3.27 -16.68 -6.58
N ILE A 487 -4.18 -17.62 -6.83
CA ILE A 487 -5.29 -17.95 -5.93
C ILE A 487 -5.19 -19.44 -5.63
N ALA A 488 -5.07 -19.76 -4.35
CA ALA A 488 -5.14 -21.14 -3.86
C ALA A 488 -6.31 -21.28 -2.89
N GLY A 489 -7.13 -22.30 -3.12
CA GLY A 489 -8.21 -22.69 -2.20
C GLY A 489 -7.70 -23.69 -1.17
N LEU A 490 -8.33 -23.69 0.01
CA LEU A 490 -8.06 -24.64 1.07
C LEU A 490 -9.08 -25.77 1.05
N ARG A 491 -8.62 -27.01 1.27
CA ARG A 491 -9.45 -28.21 1.40
C ARG A 491 -8.90 -29.14 2.48
N PRO A 492 -9.76 -29.90 3.19
CA PRO A 492 -9.32 -30.94 4.10
C PRO A 492 -8.44 -32.01 3.42
N ALA A 493 -7.48 -32.56 4.14
CA ALA A 493 -6.67 -33.71 3.70
C ALA A 493 -6.40 -34.72 4.85
N PRO A 494 -7.43 -35.18 5.57
CA PRO A 494 -7.27 -35.88 6.84
C PRO A 494 -6.56 -37.25 6.75
N ARG A 495 -6.48 -37.85 5.55
CA ARG A 495 -5.80 -39.14 5.33
C ARG A 495 -4.36 -39.01 4.84
N ALA A 496 -3.96 -37.81 4.45
CA ALA A 496 -2.61 -37.56 3.96
C ALA A 496 -1.62 -37.52 5.12
N PHE A 497 -1.99 -36.95 6.26
CA PHE A 497 -1.08 -36.72 7.38
C PHE A 497 -1.24 -37.72 8.51
N PHE A 498 -0.12 -38.01 9.18
CA PHE A 498 -0.14 -38.66 10.48
C PHE A 498 -0.27 -37.56 11.53
N VAL A 499 -1.39 -37.49 12.24
CA VAL A 499 -1.67 -36.43 13.23
C VAL A 499 -2.06 -36.96 14.61
N ASP A 500 -2.44 -38.23 14.71
CA ASP A 500 -2.84 -38.87 15.97
C ASP A 500 -1.61 -39.35 16.77
N TRP A 501 -0.85 -38.40 17.32
CA TRP A 501 0.38 -38.71 18.05
C TRP A 501 0.14 -38.77 19.56
N ARG A 502 0.97 -39.54 20.26
CA ARG A 502 1.20 -39.42 21.71
C ARG A 502 2.59 -38.87 21.94
N VAL A 503 2.76 -37.99 22.92
CA VAL A 503 3.98 -37.17 23.04
C VAL A 503 4.57 -37.19 24.44
N ALA A 504 5.90 -37.30 24.50
CA ALA A 504 6.68 -36.98 25.68
C ALA A 504 7.75 -35.94 25.32
N LEU A 505 7.99 -35.01 26.25
CA LEU A 505 8.95 -33.92 26.10
C LEU A 505 10.19 -34.17 26.94
N ALA A 506 11.30 -33.56 26.52
CA ALA A 506 12.53 -33.51 27.31
C ALA A 506 13.20 -32.15 27.23
N GLU A 507 13.96 -31.83 28.28
CA GLU A 507 14.71 -30.58 28.40
C GLU A 507 16.03 -30.58 27.63
N THR A 508 16.54 -31.76 27.24
CA THR A 508 17.89 -31.88 26.62
C THR A 508 17.90 -32.79 25.39
N THR A 509 17.43 -34.03 25.50
CA THR A 509 17.41 -35.02 24.42
C THR A 509 16.08 -35.75 24.39
N SER A 510 15.55 -35.99 23.19
CA SER A 510 14.28 -36.71 22.98
C SER A 510 14.16 -37.98 23.83
N PRO A 511 13.05 -38.18 24.56
CA PRO A 511 12.83 -39.39 25.36
C PRO A 511 12.86 -40.66 24.50
N SER A 512 13.48 -41.73 25.00
CA SER A 512 13.37 -43.03 24.35
C SER A 512 11.94 -43.56 24.42
N VAL A 513 11.50 -44.26 23.37
CA VAL A 513 10.17 -44.88 23.35
C VAL A 513 10.10 -46.00 24.40
N PRO A 514 9.14 -45.95 25.35
CA PRO A 514 8.96 -46.99 26.36
C PRO A 514 8.46 -48.32 25.76
N GLU A 515 8.60 -49.42 26.50
CA GLU A 515 8.15 -50.75 26.07
C GLU A 515 6.64 -50.83 25.79
N ASP A 516 5.85 -49.97 26.43
CA ASP A 516 4.41 -49.85 26.17
C ASP A 516 4.09 -49.11 24.86
N GLY A 517 5.09 -48.77 24.04
CA GLY A 517 4.92 -48.04 22.78
C GLY A 517 4.28 -46.67 22.95
N GLY A 518 4.54 -45.98 24.08
CA GLY A 518 4.02 -44.65 24.39
C GLY A 518 2.55 -44.63 24.82
N ALA A 519 1.98 -45.79 25.19
CA ALA A 519 0.58 -45.88 25.59
C ALA A 519 0.24 -45.16 26.91
N SER A 520 1.24 -44.81 27.69
CA SER A 520 1.12 -43.98 28.89
C SER A 520 1.21 -42.47 28.60
N TRP A 521 1.68 -42.07 27.41
CA TRP A 521 1.93 -40.65 27.10
C TRP A 521 0.64 -39.90 26.75
N PRO A 522 0.52 -38.60 27.06
CA PRO A 522 -0.63 -37.81 26.65
C PRO A 522 -0.75 -37.73 25.12
N ALA A 523 -1.99 -37.59 24.63
CA ALA A 523 -2.25 -37.35 23.21
C ALA A 523 -1.78 -35.95 22.81
N TYR A 524 -1.29 -35.81 21.58
CA TYR A 524 -0.94 -34.53 20.99
C TYR A 524 -2.22 -33.67 20.82
N PRO A 525 -2.19 -32.39 21.23
CA PRO A 525 -3.36 -31.53 21.14
C PRO A 525 -3.73 -31.20 19.69
N LEU A 526 -4.89 -31.70 19.26
CA LEU A 526 -5.51 -31.39 17.96
C LEU A 526 -6.62 -30.35 18.11
N ALA A 527 -6.92 -29.63 17.03
CA ALA A 527 -8.05 -28.70 16.98
C ALA A 527 -9.35 -29.37 17.44
N ALA A 528 -10.12 -28.66 18.27
CA ALA A 528 -11.40 -29.17 18.80
C ALA A 528 -12.48 -29.27 17.71
N GLU A 529 -12.52 -28.30 16.80
CA GLU A 529 -13.51 -28.26 15.71
C GLU A 529 -13.17 -29.29 14.62
N PRO A 530 -14.12 -30.18 14.23
CA PRO A 530 -13.85 -31.21 13.23
C PRO A 530 -13.37 -30.66 11.88
N GLY A 531 -13.90 -29.51 11.45
CA GLY A 531 -13.50 -28.87 10.19
C GLY A 531 -12.04 -28.40 10.20
N LEU A 532 -11.58 -27.80 11.31
CA LEU A 532 -10.19 -27.38 11.48
C LEU A 532 -9.26 -28.57 11.72
N ARG A 533 -9.73 -29.59 12.46
CA ARG A 533 -8.97 -30.84 12.68
C ARG A 533 -8.64 -31.52 11.36
N ALA A 534 -9.54 -31.47 10.39
CA ALA A 534 -9.33 -32.05 9.07
C ALA A 534 -8.31 -31.28 8.19
N LEU A 535 -7.88 -30.10 8.64
CA LEU A 535 -6.80 -29.30 8.07
C LEU A 535 -5.49 -29.43 8.85
N GLU A 536 -5.43 -30.18 9.96
CA GLU A 536 -4.17 -30.42 10.68
C GLU A 536 -3.20 -31.20 9.79
N GLY A 537 -1.92 -30.86 9.86
CA GLY A 537 -0.88 -31.57 9.13
C GLY A 537 0.51 -31.42 9.73
N TYR A 538 0.82 -30.25 10.30
CA TYR A 538 2.09 -30.03 10.97
C TYR A 538 2.00 -30.41 12.46
N VAL A 539 2.97 -31.19 12.93
CA VAL A 539 3.15 -31.46 14.35
C VAL A 539 4.09 -30.40 14.90
N ASP A 540 3.56 -29.50 15.73
CA ASP A 540 4.28 -28.38 16.33
C ASP A 540 4.65 -28.68 17.78
N LEU A 541 5.96 -28.70 18.06
CA LEU A 541 6.46 -28.94 19.40
C LEU A 541 6.03 -27.83 20.37
N GLY A 542 5.92 -26.58 19.89
CA GLY A 542 5.47 -25.42 20.66
C GLY A 542 4.00 -25.49 21.09
N ARG A 543 3.21 -26.38 20.49
CA ARG A 543 1.81 -26.62 20.88
C ARG A 543 1.70 -27.45 22.17
N VAL A 544 2.72 -28.24 22.50
CA VAL A 544 2.71 -29.12 23.67
C VAL A 544 3.27 -28.41 24.91
N ALA A 545 4.31 -27.60 24.75
CA ALA A 545 4.88 -26.79 25.82
C ALA A 545 5.46 -25.47 25.28
N LYS A 546 5.63 -24.50 26.17
CA LYS A 546 6.36 -23.25 25.85
C LYS A 546 7.86 -23.52 25.86
N ALA A 547 8.50 -23.47 24.70
CA ALA A 547 9.95 -23.66 24.48
C ALA A 547 10.58 -25.01 24.92
N PRO A 548 10.00 -26.16 24.54
CA PRO A 548 10.66 -27.47 24.73
C PRO A 548 11.92 -27.58 23.88
N ALA A 549 12.98 -28.19 24.40
CA ALA A 549 14.20 -28.43 23.63
C ALA A 549 14.01 -29.57 22.62
N CYS A 550 13.41 -30.68 23.05
CA CYS A 550 13.15 -31.86 22.23
C CYS A 550 11.87 -32.58 22.65
N GLY A 551 11.32 -33.41 21.76
CA GLY A 551 10.21 -34.29 22.04
C GLY A 551 10.18 -35.54 21.17
N THR A 552 9.53 -36.57 21.68
CA THR A 552 9.28 -37.85 21.00
C THR A 552 7.80 -38.03 20.82
N PHE A 553 7.40 -38.31 19.58
CA PHE A 553 6.03 -38.54 19.16
C PHE A 553 5.89 -39.98 18.72
N VAL A 554 4.87 -40.68 19.21
CA VAL A 554 4.59 -42.07 18.87
C VAL A 554 3.20 -42.21 18.30
N HIS A 555 3.09 -42.94 17.19
CA HIS A 555 1.85 -43.27 16.52
C HIS A 555 1.80 -44.78 16.28
N ARG A 556 0.67 -45.42 16.57
CA ARG A 556 0.46 -46.85 16.33
C ARG A 556 -0.28 -47.05 15.02
N LEU A 557 0.26 -47.92 14.18
CA LEU A 557 -0.31 -48.30 12.90
C LEU A 557 -0.81 -49.73 13.00
N GLU A 558 -2.01 -49.98 12.48
CA GLU A 558 -2.56 -51.33 12.32
C GLU A 558 -2.70 -51.60 10.82
N VAL A 559 -1.87 -52.50 10.30
CA VAL A 559 -1.76 -52.77 8.87
C VAL A 559 -2.47 -54.08 8.55
N THR A 560 -3.51 -54.01 7.72
CA THR A 560 -4.40 -55.17 7.45
C THR A 560 -3.82 -56.15 6.43
N SER A 561 -2.94 -55.69 5.55
CA SER A 561 -2.30 -56.44 4.48
C SER A 561 -0.97 -55.80 4.12
N ARG A 562 0.02 -56.60 3.70
CA ARG A 562 1.33 -56.07 3.29
C ARG A 562 1.17 -54.98 2.24
N SER A 563 1.80 -53.83 2.46
CA SER A 563 1.73 -52.67 1.57
C SER A 563 3.09 -51.99 1.47
N ILE A 564 3.34 -51.38 0.31
CA ILE A 564 4.50 -50.51 0.10
C ILE A 564 3.95 -49.10 -0.05
N GLU A 565 4.28 -48.24 0.88
CA GLU A 565 3.88 -46.83 0.88
C GLU A 565 5.10 -45.94 0.65
N THR A 566 4.89 -44.75 0.08
CA THR A 566 5.90 -43.69 0.08
C THR A 566 5.45 -42.63 1.06
N TRP A 567 6.27 -42.34 2.06
CA TRP A 567 6.05 -41.23 2.98
C TRP A 567 7.00 -40.09 2.64
N GLU A 568 6.58 -38.86 2.91
CA GLU A 568 7.49 -37.72 2.95
C GLU A 568 7.61 -37.19 4.37
N PHE A 569 8.85 -37.05 4.81
CA PHE A 569 9.23 -36.50 6.10
C PHE A 569 9.90 -35.13 5.92
N SER A 570 9.28 -34.07 6.43
CA SER A 570 9.80 -32.69 6.29
C SER A 570 9.82 -31.98 7.66
N PRO A 571 10.96 -32.05 8.39
CA PRO A 571 11.08 -31.43 9.70
C PRO A 571 11.53 -29.96 9.63
N TRP A 572 11.16 -29.18 10.66
CA TRP A 572 11.66 -27.83 10.87
C TRP A 572 13.00 -27.83 11.58
N GLY A 573 13.18 -28.62 12.64
CA GLY A 573 14.43 -28.74 13.36
C GLY A 573 15.16 -30.05 13.05
N PRO A 574 16.26 -30.36 13.77
CA PRO A 574 16.84 -31.69 13.76
C PRO A 574 15.78 -32.73 14.15
N ALA A 575 15.64 -33.78 13.36
CA ALA A 575 14.64 -34.80 13.61
C ALA A 575 14.98 -36.15 12.97
N ARG A 576 14.52 -37.24 13.59
CA ARG A 576 14.61 -38.60 13.05
C ARG A 576 13.27 -39.30 13.13
N VAL A 577 12.98 -40.12 12.12
CA VAL A 577 11.79 -40.98 12.06
C VAL A 577 12.24 -42.43 12.12
N MET A 578 11.53 -43.22 12.92
CA MET A 578 11.81 -44.63 13.20
C MET A 578 10.54 -45.46 13.07
N LEU A 579 10.67 -46.69 12.60
CA LEU A 579 9.61 -47.69 12.54
C LEU A 579 10.09 -48.93 13.29
N ASP A 580 9.31 -49.37 14.27
CA ASP A 580 9.61 -50.52 15.13
C ASP A 580 11.02 -50.45 15.76
N GLY A 581 11.42 -49.24 16.16
CA GLY A 581 12.72 -48.95 16.75
C GLY A 581 13.89 -48.84 15.76
N GLN A 582 13.67 -49.09 14.47
CA GLN A 582 14.68 -48.94 13.43
C GLN A 582 14.60 -47.57 12.75
N PRO A 583 15.72 -46.85 12.54
CA PRO A 583 15.70 -45.56 11.88
C PRO A 583 15.34 -45.69 10.40
N LEU A 584 14.31 -44.96 9.97
CA LEU A 584 13.89 -44.85 8.57
C LEU A 584 14.60 -43.68 7.88
N ALA A 585 14.66 -42.51 8.53
CA ALA A 585 15.33 -41.33 8.00
C ALA A 585 15.74 -40.35 9.11
N GLU A 586 16.76 -39.54 8.84
CA GLU A 586 17.29 -38.53 9.75
C GLU A 586 17.57 -37.23 9.00
N ALA A 587 17.13 -36.11 9.58
CA ALA A 587 17.50 -34.77 9.17
C ALA A 587 18.29 -34.10 10.29
N ARG A 588 19.59 -33.86 10.06
CA ARG A 588 20.48 -33.24 11.05
C ARG A 588 20.34 -31.73 11.17
N SER A 589 19.67 -31.11 10.20
CA SER A 589 19.44 -29.66 10.15
C SER A 589 18.03 -29.37 9.62
N SER A 590 17.60 -28.13 9.83
CA SER A 590 16.31 -27.65 9.35
C SER A 590 16.14 -27.87 7.85
N ARG A 591 15.02 -28.48 7.46
CA ARG A 591 14.52 -28.46 6.07
C ARG A 591 13.40 -27.44 5.89
N GLY A 592 13.21 -26.59 6.90
CA GLY A 592 12.17 -25.57 6.94
C GLY A 592 10.75 -26.11 7.04
N ALA A 593 10.50 -27.43 7.12
CA ALA A 593 9.17 -28.04 7.05
C ALA A 593 8.36 -27.67 5.79
N ILE A 594 8.98 -27.76 4.60
CA ILE A 594 8.31 -27.52 3.31
C ILE A 594 7.95 -28.86 2.67
N LEU A 595 6.67 -29.06 2.34
CA LEU A 595 6.18 -30.24 1.64
C LEU A 595 6.57 -30.20 0.15
N GLY A 596 6.93 -31.36 -0.43
CA GLY A 596 7.53 -31.47 -1.76
C GLY A 596 9.06 -31.26 -1.76
N ARG A 597 9.66 -31.02 -0.60
CA ARG A 597 11.13 -30.86 -0.40
C ARG A 597 11.65 -31.73 0.76
N GLY A 598 10.78 -32.52 1.38
CA GLY A 598 11.13 -33.45 2.44
C GLY A 598 11.95 -34.64 1.95
N LEU A 599 12.25 -35.54 2.89
CA LEU A 599 12.84 -36.84 2.61
C LEU A 599 11.73 -37.79 2.18
N GLU A 600 11.80 -38.32 0.96
CA GLU A 600 10.93 -39.41 0.51
C GLU A 600 11.46 -40.73 1.07
N ILE A 601 10.59 -41.48 1.74
CA ILE A 601 10.91 -42.70 2.46
C ILE A 601 10.00 -43.80 1.90
N PRO A 602 10.53 -44.78 1.15
CA PRO A 602 9.78 -45.98 0.85
C PRO A 602 9.66 -46.81 2.13
N VAL A 603 8.44 -47.19 2.49
CA VAL A 603 8.14 -47.96 3.70
C VAL A 603 7.40 -49.23 3.31
N GLU A 604 8.03 -50.37 3.58
CA GLU A 604 7.36 -51.66 3.52
C GLU A 604 6.70 -51.93 4.88
N LEU A 605 5.39 -52.13 4.86
CA LEU A 605 4.61 -52.47 6.03
C LEU A 605 4.09 -53.89 5.89
N ASP A 606 4.43 -54.75 6.84
CA ASP A 606 3.87 -56.09 6.92
C ASP A 606 2.49 -56.06 7.59
N LYS A 607 1.76 -57.17 7.51
CA LYS A 607 0.49 -57.28 8.21
C LYS A 607 0.72 -57.33 9.72
N GLY A 608 0.16 -56.39 10.46
CA GLY A 608 0.22 -56.37 11.93
C GLY A 608 0.34 -54.97 12.52
N PRO A 609 0.55 -54.89 13.85
CA PRO A 609 0.80 -53.64 14.54
C PRO A 609 2.23 -53.16 14.28
N HIS A 610 2.37 -51.87 14.01
CA HIS A 610 3.66 -51.18 13.88
C HIS A 610 3.71 -49.94 14.77
N THR A 611 4.88 -49.62 15.30
CA THR A 611 5.13 -48.42 16.11
C THR A 611 5.98 -47.44 15.33
N LEU A 612 5.37 -46.32 14.95
CA LEU A 612 6.02 -45.21 14.29
C LEU A 612 6.43 -44.18 15.34
N ALA A 613 7.71 -43.81 15.39
CA ALA A 613 8.22 -42.82 16.31
C ALA A 613 8.96 -41.70 15.57
N VAL A 614 8.72 -40.46 15.97
CA VAL A 614 9.45 -39.28 15.48
C VAL A 614 10.05 -38.54 16.65
N GLU A 615 11.35 -38.34 16.61
CA GLU A 615 12.06 -37.49 17.55
C GLU A 615 12.41 -36.18 16.86
N THR A 616 12.11 -35.05 17.50
CA THR A 616 12.40 -33.73 16.95
C THR A 616 12.85 -32.77 18.04
N CYS A 617 13.78 -31.89 17.68
CA CYS A 617 14.27 -30.83 18.55
C CYS A 617 14.08 -29.46 17.92
N THR A 618 14.10 -28.41 18.74
CA THR A 618 14.05 -27.04 18.25
C THR A 618 15.36 -26.62 17.58
N ASP A 619 15.26 -25.75 16.59
CA ASP A 619 16.40 -25.04 16.03
C ASP A 619 16.89 -23.91 16.95
N ALA A 620 17.87 -23.14 16.46
CA ALA A 620 18.42 -21.98 17.18
C ALA A 620 17.40 -20.85 17.43
N GLN A 621 16.24 -20.88 16.78
CA GLN A 621 15.13 -19.93 16.95
C GLN A 621 14.02 -20.51 17.83
N LEU A 622 14.29 -21.63 18.53
CA LEU A 622 13.34 -22.33 19.39
C LEU A 622 12.11 -22.86 18.64
N ARG A 623 12.25 -23.16 17.34
CA ARG A 623 11.19 -23.75 16.51
C ARG A 623 11.48 -25.20 16.20
N GLY A 624 10.51 -26.07 16.44
CA GLY A 624 10.64 -27.51 16.28
C GLY A 624 9.31 -28.16 15.92
N GLY A 625 9.37 -29.30 15.24
CA GLY A 625 8.19 -29.94 14.68
C GLY A 625 8.43 -30.48 13.29
N PHE A 626 7.45 -31.18 12.73
CA PHE A 626 7.59 -31.90 11.47
C PHE A 626 6.27 -32.11 10.73
N TYR A 627 6.40 -32.29 9.42
CA TYR A 627 5.41 -32.99 8.61
C TYR A 627 5.80 -34.44 8.43
N LEU A 628 4.81 -35.33 8.52
CA LEU A 628 4.90 -36.67 8.01
C LEU A 628 3.62 -36.95 7.21
N VAL A 629 3.78 -37.19 5.90
CA VAL A 629 2.66 -37.29 4.96
C VAL A 629 2.78 -38.53 4.09
N ARG A 630 1.68 -39.25 3.87
CA ARG A 630 1.58 -40.32 2.87
C ARG A 630 1.50 -39.69 1.48
N ARG A 631 2.41 -40.07 0.59
CA ARG A 631 2.38 -39.70 -0.82
C ARG A 631 1.70 -40.82 -1.60
N VAL A 632 0.63 -40.48 -2.32
CA VAL A 632 -0.02 -41.40 -3.25
C VAL A 632 0.92 -41.57 -4.44
N SER A 633 1.22 -42.82 -4.81
CA SER A 633 2.07 -43.11 -5.97
C SER A 633 1.41 -42.52 -7.22
N LYS A 634 2.19 -41.86 -8.08
CA LYS A 634 1.72 -41.11 -9.27
C LYS A 634 0.90 -41.93 -10.31
N GLY A 635 0.67 -43.24 -10.06
CA GLY A 635 -0.09 -44.15 -10.93
C GLY A 635 -1.54 -44.43 -10.53
N ASP A 636 -1.99 -44.00 -9.34
CA ASP A 636 -3.31 -44.38 -8.78
C ASP A 636 -4.30 -43.21 -8.65
N GLU A 637 -4.12 -42.09 -9.38
CA GLU A 637 -5.20 -41.10 -9.47
C GLU A 637 -6.39 -41.72 -10.23
N PRO A 638 -7.59 -41.83 -9.62
CA PRO A 638 -8.77 -42.18 -10.38
C PRO A 638 -9.01 -41.06 -11.38
N ILE A 639 -9.04 -41.41 -12.67
CA ILE A 639 -9.47 -40.53 -13.75
C ILE A 639 -10.93 -40.13 -13.46
N SER A 640 -11.15 -39.05 -12.73
CA SER A 640 -12.48 -38.50 -12.49
C SER A 640 -12.81 -37.49 -13.58
N GLY A 641 -13.65 -37.94 -14.51
CA GLY A 641 -14.69 -37.19 -15.23
C GLY A 641 -14.39 -35.78 -15.72
N ARG A 642 -14.35 -35.64 -17.05
CA ARG A 642 -14.58 -34.37 -17.77
C ARG A 642 -15.92 -33.73 -17.40
#